data_AF-A0A1H7Q797-F1
#
_entry.id   AF-A0A1H7Q797-F1
#
_cell.length_a   1.000
_cell.length_b   1.000
_cell.length_c   1.000
_cell.angle_alpha   90.00
_cell.angle_beta   90.00
_cell.angle_gamma   90.00
#
_symmetry.space_group_name_H-M   'P 1'
#
loop_
_entity.id
_entity.type
_entity.pdbx_description
1 polymer ?
#
loop_
_entity_poly.entity_id
_entity_poly.type
_entity_poly.pdbx_seq_one_letter_code
_entity_poly.pdbx_strand_id
1 'polypeptide(L)'
;MTTLKLLLEVAFRNLFKSWVNLIIGGIIFFATFLVVTGGALLDSIDSSMSRSIIGSLAGHLQVYSDKSKEELALFGGMGGEADVSALDSFTPIKAALEKHPNVQTVVPMGSNGALISSGNTVDLTLARLRDLYRENVDAGETPERRARIDSLKAHVRRLGTLLQADIQKSQALLREEARDPAEVEALERVQTDAFWADFDRDPFASLEFLENRLAPQAADGDLLYIRYVGTDLESFQKSFDRMQIVDGQAVPPGKRGMLLSKFFYEESLKLKTARRLDLLKEAREGQRLIAEDPQMQRWVSENRTQMRELLFQLDPIKAQQATERLQRLLGSQETDLSKLLSTFLDVNDGNFDARYEQFYAQLVPLLELYRIRLGDTLTITAFTRTGYVQNVNVPIYGTYQFNGLEKSPLAGSVNLMDLVSFRELYGYLTEEKRAEIAQLQAKSGVAAVKREEAEEALFGEAAPSTLVAEATPGLINENEQIQSTGAALRKEDLLKRVYSKKEVEDGMVLSAAIILKDPSKLDGTLAELQQSQALKDAKLRVVSWQKAVGLIGQFVLLMKMVLWGIIVILFVVVLAIINNAVMMATLQRVREVGTMRAIGAQRTFILSMILLETVVLGLVFGGAGAALGSGLISYLGQVGIPAVSEELYFFFSGPRLLPFLSPGNFITAFLLVVGVSLFSTLYPAFLATRVSPVTAMQTDE
;
A
#
# COMPACT_ATOMS: atom_id res chain seq x y z
N MET A 1 -42.08 38.73 -29.07
CA MET A 1 -41.29 39.29 -27.95
C MET A 1 -42.14 39.79 -26.77
N THR A 2 -43.31 40.40 -27.00
CA THR A 2 -44.20 40.93 -25.94
C THR A 2 -44.80 39.87 -25.02
N THR A 3 -45.20 38.69 -25.53
CA THR A 3 -45.78 37.60 -24.74
C THR A 3 -44.79 36.90 -23.80
N LEU A 4 -43.55 36.65 -24.24
CA LEU A 4 -42.51 36.05 -23.40
C LEU A 4 -42.11 36.98 -22.25
N LYS A 5 -41.99 38.29 -22.54
CA LYS A 5 -41.69 39.31 -21.52
C LYS A 5 -42.78 39.38 -20.46
N LEU A 6 -44.06 39.36 -20.88
CA LEU A 6 -45.20 39.34 -19.96
C LEU A 6 -45.19 38.10 -19.06
N LEU A 7 -44.94 36.91 -19.63
CA LEU A 7 -44.86 35.67 -18.86
C LEU A 7 -43.72 35.69 -17.83
N LEU A 8 -42.56 36.24 -18.21
CA LEU A 8 -41.42 36.42 -17.31
C LEU A 8 -41.74 37.39 -16.15
N GLU A 9 -42.33 38.56 -16.44
CA GLU A 9 -42.72 39.52 -15.40
C GLU A 9 -43.74 38.93 -14.41
N VAL A 10 -44.71 38.17 -14.92
CA VAL A 10 -45.69 37.46 -14.08
C VAL A 10 -45.01 36.40 -13.21
N ALA A 11 -44.10 35.61 -13.77
CA ALA A 11 -43.35 34.58 -13.03
C ALA A 11 -42.51 35.17 -11.89
N PHE A 12 -41.76 36.24 -12.16
CA PHE A 12 -40.96 36.94 -11.13
C PHE A 12 -41.84 37.56 -10.03
N ARG A 13 -42.97 38.16 -10.40
CA ARG A 13 -43.89 38.76 -9.41
C ARG A 13 -44.51 37.70 -8.50
N ASN A 14 -44.77 36.50 -9.02
CA ASN A 14 -45.40 35.43 -8.26
C ASN A 14 -44.42 34.65 -7.36
N LEU A 15 -43.11 34.80 -7.56
CA LEU A 15 -42.07 34.05 -6.84
C LEU A 15 -42.21 34.14 -5.31
N PHE A 16 -42.43 35.36 -4.80
CA PHE A 16 -42.51 35.66 -3.37
C PHE A 16 -43.93 35.89 -2.86
N LYS A 17 -44.95 35.71 -3.71
CA LYS A 17 -46.35 36.01 -3.37
C LYS A 17 -47.01 34.92 -2.53
N SER A 18 -46.50 33.68 -2.56
CA SER A 18 -47.04 32.54 -1.81
C SER A 18 -45.96 31.86 -0.97
N TRP A 19 -46.31 31.50 0.27
CA TRP A 19 -45.48 30.68 1.15
C TRP A 19 -45.18 29.31 0.54
N VAL A 20 -46.09 28.76 -0.27
CA VAL A 20 -45.88 27.47 -0.95
C VAL A 20 -44.73 27.57 -1.97
N ASN A 21 -44.63 28.69 -2.70
CA ASN A 21 -43.53 28.95 -3.64
C ASN A 21 -42.18 29.05 -2.90
N LEU A 22 -42.16 29.61 -1.68
CA LEU A 22 -40.97 29.63 -0.82
C LEU A 22 -40.56 28.23 -0.34
N ILE A 23 -41.51 27.36 0.01
CA ILE A 23 -41.21 25.97 0.38
C ILE A 23 -40.61 25.21 -0.81
N ILE A 24 -41.24 25.30 -1.98
CA ILE A 24 -40.73 24.71 -3.22
C ILE A 24 -39.31 25.22 -3.49
N GLY A 25 -39.10 26.53 -3.37
CA GLY A 25 -37.81 27.17 -3.57
C GLY A 25 -36.76 26.68 -2.59
N GLY A 26 -37.09 26.60 -1.30
CA GLY A 26 -36.19 26.08 -0.27
C GLY A 26 -35.76 24.63 -0.50
N ILE A 27 -36.67 23.78 -1.01
CA ILE A 27 -36.35 22.40 -1.35
C ILE A 27 -35.39 22.34 -2.55
N ILE A 28 -35.67 23.10 -3.63
CA ILE A 28 -34.79 23.15 -4.80
C ILE A 28 -33.42 23.69 -4.39
N PHE A 29 -33.38 24.75 -3.58
CA PHE A 29 -32.16 25.32 -3.03
C PHE A 29 -31.32 24.26 -2.32
N PHE A 30 -31.91 23.53 -1.36
CA PHE A 30 -31.20 22.54 -0.57
C PHE A 30 -30.75 21.33 -1.41
N ALA A 31 -31.61 20.85 -2.32
CA ALA A 31 -31.27 19.77 -3.23
C ALA A 31 -30.08 20.16 -4.15
N THR A 32 -30.11 21.37 -4.70
CA THR A 32 -29.02 21.87 -5.55
C THR A 32 -27.72 22.04 -4.76
N PHE A 33 -27.81 22.61 -3.56
CA PHE A 33 -26.68 22.73 -2.65
C PHE A 33 -26.03 21.37 -2.38
N LEU A 34 -26.83 20.35 -2.06
CA LEU A 34 -26.33 19.00 -1.76
C LEU A 34 -25.70 18.34 -2.99
N VAL A 35 -26.30 18.48 -4.17
CA VAL A 35 -25.73 17.92 -5.42
C VAL A 35 -24.41 18.60 -5.78
N VAL A 36 -24.33 19.94 -5.68
CA VAL A 36 -23.10 20.68 -5.98
C VAL A 36 -21.99 20.33 -4.99
N THR A 37 -22.29 20.31 -3.69
CA THR A 37 -21.28 20.00 -2.66
C THR A 37 -20.86 18.53 -2.68
N GLY A 38 -21.82 17.61 -2.73
CA GLY A 38 -21.56 16.17 -2.77
C GLY A 38 -20.83 15.74 -4.05
N GLY A 39 -21.24 16.25 -5.21
CA GLY A 39 -20.56 16.00 -6.48
C GLY A 39 -19.14 16.53 -6.47
N ALA A 40 -18.93 17.77 -5.99
CA ALA A 40 -17.59 18.36 -5.92
C ALA A 40 -16.64 17.59 -4.99
N LEU A 41 -17.13 17.16 -3.82
CA LEU A 41 -16.34 16.33 -2.91
C LEU A 41 -15.95 14.99 -3.55
N LEU A 42 -16.89 14.32 -4.22
CA LEU A 42 -16.65 13.04 -4.87
C LEU A 42 -15.62 13.15 -6.00
N ASP A 43 -15.78 14.15 -6.87
CA ASP A 43 -14.83 14.43 -7.96
C ASP A 43 -13.44 14.79 -7.43
N SER A 44 -13.40 15.50 -6.29
CA SER A 44 -12.14 15.86 -5.64
C SER A 44 -11.43 14.63 -5.09
N ILE A 45 -12.15 13.70 -4.46
CA ILE A 45 -11.60 12.41 -4.02
C ILE A 45 -11.09 11.62 -5.22
N ASP A 46 -11.90 11.45 -6.25
CA ASP A 46 -11.53 10.69 -7.45
C ASP A 46 -10.28 11.27 -8.13
N SER A 47 -10.19 12.59 -8.27
CA SER A 47 -9.03 13.27 -8.86
C SER A 47 -7.78 13.19 -7.97
N SER A 48 -7.92 13.33 -6.65
CA SER A 48 -6.81 13.17 -5.72
C SER A 48 -6.27 11.75 -5.71
N MET A 49 -7.15 10.75 -5.62
CA MET A 49 -6.78 9.34 -5.74
C MET A 49 -6.14 9.01 -7.07
N SER A 50 -6.76 9.43 -8.17
CA SER A 50 -6.27 9.20 -9.53
C SER A 50 -4.84 9.71 -9.67
N ARG A 51 -4.58 10.98 -9.29
CA ARG A 51 -3.23 11.55 -9.32
C ARG A 51 -2.24 10.77 -8.46
N SER A 52 -2.66 10.36 -7.26
CA SER A 52 -1.82 9.62 -6.33
C SER A 52 -1.42 8.24 -6.84
N ILE A 53 -2.40 7.49 -7.30
CA ILE A 53 -2.28 6.09 -7.70
C ILE A 53 -1.59 5.98 -9.07
N ILE A 54 -1.96 6.84 -10.02
CA ILE A 54 -1.32 6.92 -11.34
C ILE A 54 0.16 7.30 -11.19
N GLY A 55 0.46 8.33 -10.39
CA GLY A 55 1.81 8.85 -10.20
C GLY A 55 2.70 8.03 -9.26
N SER A 56 2.17 6.97 -8.63
CA SER A 56 2.93 6.07 -7.74
C SER A 56 3.25 4.72 -8.38
N LEU A 57 2.27 3.83 -8.53
CA LEU A 57 2.50 2.45 -8.98
C LEU A 57 1.68 2.07 -10.23
N ALA A 58 0.48 2.65 -10.40
CA ALA A 58 -0.46 2.14 -11.39
C ALA A 58 -0.18 2.60 -12.82
N GLY A 59 0.33 3.82 -13.00
CA GLY A 59 0.33 4.46 -14.31
C GLY A 59 -1.09 4.73 -14.77
N HIS A 60 -1.25 5.20 -16.01
CA HIS A 60 -2.58 5.58 -16.50
C HIS A 60 -3.40 4.35 -16.90
N LEU A 61 -2.73 3.40 -17.57
CA LEU A 61 -3.28 2.10 -17.96
C LEU A 61 -2.31 1.00 -17.55
N GLN A 62 -2.80 -0.22 -17.46
CA GLN A 62 -2.02 -1.42 -17.21
C GLN A 62 -2.28 -2.45 -18.29
N VAL A 63 -1.23 -3.16 -18.70
CA VAL A 63 -1.32 -4.27 -19.64
C VAL A 63 -0.82 -5.55 -18.97
N TYR A 64 -1.55 -6.65 -19.16
CA TYR A 64 -1.18 -7.96 -18.66
C TYR A 64 -1.76 -9.07 -19.56
N SER A 65 -1.34 -10.32 -19.33
CA SER A 65 -1.77 -11.46 -20.15
C SER A 65 -3.27 -11.74 -20.03
N ASP A 66 -3.97 -11.95 -21.15
CA ASP A 66 -5.39 -12.34 -21.16
C ASP A 66 -5.63 -13.75 -20.59
N LYS A 67 -4.57 -14.57 -20.51
CA LYS A 67 -4.56 -15.94 -19.98
C LYS A 67 -4.54 -16.00 -18.46
N SER A 68 -4.46 -14.84 -17.80
CA SER A 68 -4.44 -14.72 -16.34
C SER A 68 -5.72 -15.26 -15.72
N LYS A 69 -5.59 -16.03 -14.63
CA LYS A 69 -6.75 -16.59 -13.93
C LYS A 69 -7.49 -15.52 -13.14
N GLU A 70 -6.74 -14.56 -12.59
CA GLU A 70 -7.26 -13.48 -11.79
C GLU A 70 -7.07 -12.12 -12.48
N GLU A 71 -7.86 -11.14 -12.06
CA GLU A 71 -7.66 -9.76 -12.50
C GLU A 71 -6.44 -9.15 -11.80
N LEU A 72 -5.72 -8.28 -12.50
CA LEU A 72 -4.58 -7.58 -11.94
C LEU A 72 -5.01 -6.75 -10.73
N ALA A 73 -4.31 -6.94 -9.61
CA ALA A 73 -4.51 -6.19 -8.37
C ALA A 73 -3.15 -5.70 -7.85
N LEU A 74 -2.75 -4.48 -8.24
CA LEU A 74 -1.43 -3.90 -7.90
C LEU A 74 -1.18 -3.76 -6.40
N PHE A 75 -2.24 -3.55 -5.61
CA PHE A 75 -2.19 -3.53 -4.15
C PHE A 75 -2.72 -4.83 -3.53
N GLY A 76 -2.87 -5.90 -4.31
CA GLY A 76 -3.16 -7.25 -3.82
C GLY A 76 -4.63 -7.41 -3.45
N GLY A 77 -5.03 -8.64 -3.14
CA GLY A 77 -6.38 -8.99 -2.69
C GLY A 77 -6.37 -9.61 -1.29
N MET A 78 -7.56 -9.93 -0.78
CA MET A 78 -7.72 -10.61 0.52
C MET A 78 -7.00 -11.97 0.61
N GLY A 79 -6.65 -12.59 -0.52
CA GLY A 79 -5.91 -13.86 -0.60
C GLY A 79 -4.43 -13.74 -0.95
N GLY A 80 -3.86 -12.53 -1.01
CA GLY A 80 -2.47 -12.28 -1.42
C GLY A 80 -2.35 -11.65 -2.82
N GLU A 81 -1.28 -11.99 -3.53
CA GLU A 81 -1.00 -11.46 -4.88
C GLU A 81 -1.85 -12.16 -5.94
N ALA A 82 -2.26 -11.42 -6.97
CA ALA A 82 -3.11 -11.96 -8.03
C ALA A 82 -2.38 -13.01 -8.91
N ASP A 83 -3.05 -14.11 -9.27
CA ASP A 83 -2.57 -15.13 -10.22
C ASP A 83 -2.62 -14.61 -11.67
N VAL A 84 -1.72 -13.68 -11.98
CA VAL A 84 -1.51 -13.11 -13.31
C VAL A 84 -0.51 -13.96 -14.09
N SER A 85 -0.83 -14.26 -15.35
CA SER A 85 0.05 -15.03 -16.24
C SER A 85 1.22 -14.18 -16.72
N ALA A 86 2.39 -14.79 -16.76
CA ALA A 86 3.62 -14.19 -17.28
C ALA A 86 3.50 -13.81 -18.77
N LEU A 87 4.14 -12.70 -19.13
CA LEU A 87 4.41 -12.27 -20.49
C LEU A 87 5.86 -12.66 -20.83
N ASP A 88 6.06 -13.60 -21.75
CA ASP A 88 7.37 -14.23 -22.02
C ASP A 88 8.46 -13.26 -22.48
N SER A 89 8.09 -12.28 -23.31
CA SER A 89 9.02 -11.26 -23.82
C SER A 89 8.35 -9.89 -23.82
N PHE A 90 8.91 -8.97 -23.01
CA PHE A 90 8.37 -7.63 -22.86
C PHE A 90 8.76 -6.67 -24.01
N THR A 91 9.96 -6.80 -24.57
CA THR A 91 10.49 -5.93 -25.64
C THR A 91 9.53 -5.72 -26.82
N PRO A 92 8.98 -6.76 -27.47
CA PRO A 92 8.05 -6.58 -28.59
C PRO A 92 6.73 -5.95 -28.16
N ILE A 93 6.27 -6.23 -26.93
CA ILE A 93 5.04 -5.67 -26.36
C ILE A 93 5.21 -4.17 -26.13
N LYS A 94 6.31 -3.76 -25.51
CA LYS A 94 6.67 -2.35 -25.31
C LYS A 94 6.71 -1.61 -26.65
N ALA A 95 7.42 -2.15 -27.65
CA ALA A 95 7.51 -1.54 -28.96
C ALA A 95 6.15 -1.43 -29.69
N ALA A 96 5.23 -2.37 -29.47
CA ALA A 96 3.88 -2.30 -30.03
C ALA A 96 3.02 -1.22 -29.35
N LEU A 97 3.14 -1.07 -28.03
CA LEU A 97 2.38 -0.08 -27.25
C LEU A 97 2.89 1.35 -27.47
N GLU A 98 4.21 1.55 -27.52
CA GLU A 98 4.83 2.88 -27.71
C GLU A 98 4.63 3.45 -29.12
N LYS A 99 4.19 2.64 -30.09
CA LYS A 99 3.74 3.14 -31.41
C LYS A 99 2.48 4.01 -31.33
N HIS A 100 1.70 3.87 -30.27
CA HIS A 100 0.47 4.64 -30.11
C HIS A 100 0.81 6.12 -29.82
N PRO A 101 0.19 7.10 -30.51
CA PRO A 101 0.59 8.51 -30.42
C PRO A 101 0.50 9.08 -29.01
N ASN A 102 -0.48 8.63 -28.22
CA ASN A 102 -0.69 9.08 -26.85
C ASN A 102 0.12 8.31 -25.79
N VAL A 103 0.85 7.25 -26.15
CA VAL A 103 1.70 6.53 -25.18
C VAL A 103 3.05 7.24 -25.07
N GLN A 104 3.45 7.58 -23.85
CA GLN A 104 4.73 8.21 -23.53
C GLN A 104 5.82 7.17 -23.31
N THR A 105 5.55 6.19 -22.46
CA THR A 105 6.48 5.12 -22.08
C THR A 105 5.71 3.95 -21.48
N VAL A 106 6.32 2.77 -21.51
CA VAL A 106 5.79 1.56 -20.86
C VAL A 106 6.83 1.02 -19.89
N VAL A 107 6.43 0.86 -18.63
CA VAL A 107 7.30 0.42 -17.53
C VAL A 107 6.94 -1.03 -17.14
N PRO A 108 7.89 -1.98 -17.23
CA PRO A 108 7.65 -3.38 -16.90
C PRO A 108 7.51 -3.61 -15.40
N MET A 109 6.61 -4.50 -14.98
CA MET A 109 6.30 -4.72 -13.57
C MET A 109 5.96 -6.19 -13.26
N GLY A 110 6.21 -6.59 -12.02
CA GLY A 110 5.63 -7.80 -11.45
C GLY A 110 5.58 -7.72 -9.93
N SER A 111 4.41 -7.95 -9.33
CA SER A 111 4.27 -8.00 -7.89
C SER A 111 4.41 -9.44 -7.39
N ASN A 112 5.07 -9.62 -6.25
CA ASN A 112 5.12 -10.88 -5.54
C ASN A 112 5.39 -10.65 -4.04
N GLY A 113 5.18 -11.68 -3.24
CA GLY A 113 5.57 -11.75 -1.83
C GLY A 113 6.80 -12.62 -1.61
N ALA A 114 7.56 -12.31 -0.57
CA ALA A 114 8.61 -13.18 -0.06
C ALA A 114 8.69 -13.09 1.46
N LEU A 115 9.44 -14.03 2.04
CA LEU A 115 9.89 -13.94 3.41
C LEU A 115 11.32 -13.41 3.45
N ILE A 116 11.59 -12.59 4.44
CA ILE A 116 12.93 -12.16 4.79
C ILE A 116 13.20 -12.60 6.23
N SER A 117 14.39 -13.10 6.49
CA SER A 117 14.87 -13.25 7.86
C SER A 117 15.48 -11.93 8.28
N SER A 118 14.94 -11.31 9.33
CA SER A 118 15.52 -10.09 9.90
C SER A 118 16.84 -10.34 10.67
N GLY A 119 17.33 -11.59 10.68
CA GLY A 119 18.42 -12.03 11.54
C GLY A 119 17.97 -12.12 13.00
N ASN A 120 18.63 -12.96 13.80
CA ASN A 120 18.45 -12.99 15.25
C ASN A 120 19.54 -12.17 15.96
N THR A 121 19.35 -11.85 17.24
CA THR A 121 20.32 -11.02 17.98
C THR A 121 21.69 -11.71 18.13
N VAL A 122 21.72 -13.05 18.11
CA VAL A 122 22.97 -13.82 18.17
C VAL A 122 23.77 -13.62 16.89
N ASP A 123 23.16 -13.78 15.72
CA ASP A 123 23.78 -13.56 14.40
C ASP A 123 24.35 -12.15 14.28
N LEU A 124 23.58 -11.13 14.69
CA LEU A 124 24.06 -9.74 14.68
C LEU A 124 25.29 -9.55 15.58
N THR A 125 25.29 -10.17 16.76
CA THR A 125 26.41 -10.09 17.71
C THR A 125 27.64 -10.83 17.18
N LEU A 126 27.46 -11.99 16.57
CA LEU A 126 28.53 -12.79 15.95
C LEU A 126 29.12 -12.08 14.73
N ALA A 127 28.28 -11.45 13.89
CA ALA A 127 28.73 -10.66 12.75
C ALA A 127 29.63 -9.50 13.18
N ARG A 128 29.26 -8.75 14.24
CA ARG A 128 30.12 -7.68 14.79
C ARG A 128 31.43 -8.23 15.35
N LEU A 129 31.37 -9.37 16.04
CA LEU A 129 32.57 -10.01 16.57
C LEU A 129 33.51 -10.40 15.43
N ARG A 130 32.97 -10.98 14.35
CA ARG A 130 33.71 -11.27 13.12
C ARG A 130 34.30 -10.03 12.48
N ASP A 131 33.54 -8.95 12.35
CA ASP A 131 34.02 -7.69 11.77
C ASP A 131 35.17 -7.11 12.60
N LEU A 132 35.09 -7.15 13.93
CA LEU A 132 36.20 -6.74 14.81
C LEU A 132 37.45 -7.62 14.67
N TYR A 133 37.32 -8.90 14.31
CA TYR A 133 38.47 -9.75 13.99
C TYR A 133 39.00 -9.52 12.56
N ARG A 134 38.14 -9.08 11.62
CA ARG A 134 38.53 -8.73 10.24
C ARG A 134 39.14 -7.34 10.12
N GLU A 135 38.71 -6.37 10.94
CA GLU A 135 39.21 -4.99 10.92
C GLU A 135 40.72 -4.98 11.24
N ASN A 136 41.54 -4.62 10.24
CA ASN A 136 43.00 -4.42 10.31
C ASN A 136 43.78 -5.43 11.15
N VAL A 137 44.19 -6.52 10.49
CA VAL A 137 45.32 -7.38 10.88
C VAL A 137 46.63 -6.58 10.97
N ASP A 138 46.72 -5.43 10.28
CA ASP A 138 47.96 -4.63 10.14
C ASP A 138 48.19 -3.54 11.20
N ALA A 139 47.19 -3.17 12.02
CA ALA A 139 47.28 -2.04 12.95
C ALA A 139 47.68 -2.41 14.39
N GLY A 140 47.86 -3.71 14.68
CA GLY A 140 48.09 -4.21 16.04
C GLY A 140 46.85 -4.15 16.93
N GLU A 141 46.92 -4.83 18.08
CA GLU A 141 45.79 -4.96 19.01
C GLU A 141 45.84 -3.85 20.07
N THR A 142 44.85 -2.94 20.04
CA THR A 142 44.71 -1.88 21.05
C THR A 142 43.96 -2.39 22.29
N PRO A 143 44.23 -1.86 23.50
CA PRO A 143 43.48 -2.23 24.71
C PRO A 143 41.97 -2.02 24.58
N GLU A 144 41.54 -0.97 23.87
CA GLU A 144 40.13 -0.68 23.61
C GLU A 144 39.47 -1.72 22.70
N ARG A 145 40.19 -2.19 21.66
CA ARG A 145 39.70 -3.25 20.76
C ARG A 145 39.53 -4.56 21.52
N ARG A 146 40.51 -4.94 22.34
CA ARG A 146 40.44 -6.15 23.17
C ARG A 146 39.26 -6.09 24.15
N ALA A 147 39.05 -4.94 24.81
CA ALA A 147 37.90 -4.74 25.68
C ALA A 147 36.55 -4.90 24.96
N ARG A 148 36.44 -4.45 23.70
CA ARG A 148 35.23 -4.64 22.88
C ARG A 148 35.01 -6.10 22.50
N ILE A 149 36.08 -6.80 22.11
CA ILE A 149 36.04 -8.23 21.80
C ILE A 149 35.60 -9.02 23.04
N ASP A 150 36.22 -8.78 24.19
CA ASP A 150 35.87 -9.44 25.46
C ASP A 150 34.42 -9.16 25.88
N SER A 151 33.97 -7.93 25.69
CA SER A 151 32.58 -7.54 25.94
C SER A 151 31.59 -8.32 25.07
N LEU A 152 31.85 -8.43 23.75
CA LEU A 152 31.01 -9.20 22.84
C LEU A 152 31.07 -10.69 23.11
N LYS A 153 32.24 -11.27 23.43
CA LYS A 153 32.36 -12.67 23.86
C LYS A 153 31.51 -12.94 25.11
N ALA A 154 31.62 -12.08 26.13
CA ALA A 154 30.80 -12.18 27.33
C ALA A 154 29.30 -12.03 27.04
N HIS A 155 28.96 -11.20 26.05
CA HIS A 155 27.58 -11.06 25.58
C HIS A 155 27.07 -12.34 24.92
N VAL A 156 27.81 -12.93 23.99
CA VAL A 156 27.44 -14.20 23.34
C VAL A 156 27.29 -15.33 24.35
N ARG A 157 28.18 -15.42 25.36
CA ARG A 157 28.04 -16.37 26.48
C ARG A 157 26.69 -16.23 27.17
N ARG A 158 26.34 -14.99 27.54
CA ARG A 158 25.07 -14.67 28.22
C ARG A 158 23.86 -15.01 27.34
N LEU A 159 23.93 -14.71 26.04
CA LEU A 159 22.88 -15.08 25.08
C LEU A 159 22.70 -16.60 25.04
N GLY A 160 23.80 -17.38 25.02
CA GLY A 160 23.74 -18.84 25.11
C GLY A 160 23.05 -19.34 26.38
N THR A 161 23.31 -18.73 27.53
CA THR A 161 22.67 -19.12 28.81
C THR A 161 21.17 -18.81 28.78
N LEU A 162 20.80 -17.67 28.22
CA LEU A 162 19.39 -17.26 28.08
C LEU A 162 18.63 -18.17 27.12
N LEU A 163 19.25 -18.53 25.98
CA LEU A 163 18.68 -19.48 25.03
C LEU A 163 18.44 -20.84 25.69
N GLN A 164 19.43 -21.35 26.43
CA GLN A 164 19.29 -22.61 27.16
C GLN A 164 18.11 -22.57 28.14
N ALA A 165 17.95 -21.48 28.90
CA ALA A 165 16.85 -21.32 29.84
C ALA A 165 15.48 -21.24 29.15
N ASP A 166 15.40 -20.56 28.00
CA ASP A 166 14.17 -20.47 27.21
C ASP A 166 13.78 -21.81 26.60
N ILE A 167 14.76 -22.56 26.09
CA ILE A 167 14.55 -23.91 25.55
C ILE A 167 14.02 -24.84 26.65
N GLN A 168 14.62 -24.82 27.85
CA GLN A 168 14.15 -25.62 28.98
C GLN A 168 12.71 -25.28 29.40
N LYS A 169 12.34 -23.99 29.39
CA LYS A 169 10.96 -23.55 29.67
C LYS A 169 9.98 -23.99 28.58
N SER A 170 10.39 -23.93 27.31
CA SER A 170 9.57 -24.39 26.18
C SER A 170 9.32 -25.89 26.24
N GLN A 171 10.35 -26.69 26.59
CA GLN A 171 10.25 -28.14 26.77
C GLN A 171 9.29 -28.54 27.90
N ALA A 172 9.18 -27.74 28.96
CA ALA A 172 8.22 -28.00 30.04
C ALA A 172 6.76 -27.80 29.59
N LEU A 173 6.53 -27.05 28.50
CA LEU A 173 5.22 -26.72 27.96
C LEU A 173 4.81 -27.63 26.79
N LEU A 174 5.77 -28.06 25.96
CA LEU A 174 5.57 -28.95 24.82
C LEU A 174 5.98 -30.37 25.21
N ARG A 175 5.01 -31.26 25.46
CA ARG A 175 5.28 -32.69 25.57
C ARG A 175 5.66 -33.22 24.18
N GLU A 176 6.92 -33.61 24.02
CA GLU A 176 7.52 -34.24 22.83
C GLU A 176 7.86 -33.32 21.65
N GLU A 177 9.13 -32.92 21.57
CA GLU A 177 9.92 -32.94 20.31
C GLU A 177 11.35 -33.39 20.66
N ALA A 178 11.82 -34.47 20.03
CA ALA A 178 13.20 -34.94 20.16
C ALA A 178 14.11 -33.99 19.37
N ARG A 179 14.83 -33.11 20.08
CA ARG A 179 15.85 -32.25 19.47
C ARG A 179 17.05 -33.07 19.01
N ASP A 180 17.76 -32.56 18.00
CA ASP A 180 19.07 -33.07 17.61
C ASP A 180 20.02 -32.99 18.81
N PRO A 181 20.57 -34.11 19.30
CA PRO A 181 21.55 -34.11 20.39
C PRO A 181 22.73 -33.17 20.14
N ALA A 182 23.11 -32.95 18.88
CA ALA A 182 24.20 -32.06 18.51
C ALA A 182 23.90 -30.57 18.81
N GLU A 183 22.63 -30.14 18.78
CA GLU A 183 22.24 -28.78 19.14
C GLU A 183 22.32 -28.52 20.64
N VAL A 184 21.98 -29.54 21.44
CA VAL A 184 22.07 -29.49 22.90
C VAL A 184 23.53 -29.48 23.34
N GLU A 185 24.34 -30.38 22.76
CA GLU A 185 25.78 -30.41 23.02
C GLU A 185 26.45 -29.09 22.63
N ALA A 186 26.03 -28.47 21.53
CA ALA A 186 26.57 -27.17 21.12
C ALA A 186 26.30 -26.06 22.15
N LEU A 187 25.09 -26.00 22.71
CA LEU A 187 24.74 -25.05 23.78
C LEU A 187 25.61 -25.25 25.02
N GLU A 188 25.80 -26.50 25.45
CA GLU A 188 26.65 -26.83 26.59
C GLU A 188 28.12 -26.48 26.32
N ARG A 189 28.62 -26.80 25.13
CA ARG A 189 30.00 -26.49 24.72
C ARG A 189 30.31 -25.00 24.79
N VAL A 190 29.40 -24.14 24.32
CA VAL A 190 29.57 -22.68 24.35
C VAL A 190 29.61 -22.11 25.78
N GLN A 191 29.06 -22.81 26.78
CA GLN A 191 29.13 -22.38 28.18
C GLN A 191 30.47 -22.75 28.85
N THR A 192 31.29 -23.61 28.24
CA THR A 192 32.57 -24.03 28.81
C THR A 192 33.68 -23.01 28.60
N ASP A 193 34.54 -22.82 29.59
CA ASP A 193 35.73 -21.97 29.43
C ASP A 193 36.71 -22.53 28.38
N ALA A 194 36.71 -23.85 28.17
CA ALA A 194 37.52 -24.51 27.16
C ALA A 194 37.21 -24.02 25.74
N PHE A 195 35.93 -23.91 25.37
CA PHE A 195 35.51 -23.41 24.06
C PHE A 195 36.04 -21.99 23.80
N TRP A 196 36.02 -21.13 24.81
CA TRP A 196 36.46 -19.75 24.64
C TRP A 196 37.98 -19.58 24.70
N ALA A 197 38.69 -20.49 25.37
CA ALA A 197 40.14 -20.57 25.25
C ALA A 197 40.55 -21.01 23.84
N ASP A 198 39.77 -21.88 23.20
CA ASP A 198 39.96 -22.24 21.78
C ASP A 198 39.55 -21.10 20.85
N PHE A 199 38.50 -20.34 21.18
CA PHE A 199 38.10 -19.14 20.45
C PHE A 199 39.24 -18.12 20.36
N ASP A 200 40.02 -17.95 21.44
CA ASP A 200 41.19 -17.04 21.43
C ASP A 200 42.35 -17.55 20.57
N ARG A 201 42.39 -18.85 20.24
CA ARG A 201 43.40 -19.47 19.38
C ARG A 201 43.00 -19.46 17.91
N ASP A 202 41.74 -19.77 17.62
CA ASP A 202 41.16 -19.75 16.27
C ASP A 202 39.76 -19.11 16.27
N PRO A 203 39.70 -17.76 16.24
CA PRO A 203 38.43 -17.04 16.30
C PRO A 203 37.50 -17.36 15.13
N PHE A 204 38.03 -17.61 13.92
CA PHE A 204 37.19 -17.81 12.74
C PHE A 204 36.50 -19.17 12.75
N ALA A 205 37.19 -20.24 13.15
CA ALA A 205 36.57 -21.56 13.29
C ALA A 205 35.53 -21.58 14.42
N SER A 206 35.81 -20.92 15.55
CA SER A 206 34.83 -20.82 16.63
C SER A 206 33.63 -19.93 16.28
N LEU A 207 33.82 -18.85 15.51
CA LEU A 207 32.73 -18.03 14.98
C LEU A 207 31.85 -18.83 14.02
N GLU A 208 32.45 -19.60 13.10
CA GLU A 208 31.71 -20.48 12.19
C GLU A 208 30.88 -21.52 12.97
N PHE A 209 31.44 -22.10 14.03
CA PHE A 209 30.68 -22.98 14.92
C PHE A 209 29.47 -22.29 15.56
N LEU A 210 29.66 -21.09 16.12
CA LEU A 210 28.57 -20.33 16.76
C LEU A 210 27.48 -19.95 15.77
N GLU A 211 27.84 -19.55 14.56
CA GLU A 211 26.87 -19.17 13.53
C GLU A 211 26.11 -20.37 12.98
N ASN A 212 26.74 -21.54 12.85
CA ASN A 212 26.08 -22.73 12.34
C ASN A 212 25.31 -23.51 13.40
N ARG A 213 25.68 -23.38 14.68
CA ARG A 213 25.13 -24.22 15.76
C ARG A 213 24.41 -23.44 16.85
N LEU A 214 24.79 -22.21 17.18
CA LEU A 214 24.15 -21.43 18.23
C LEU A 214 23.09 -20.48 17.67
N ALA A 215 23.42 -19.73 16.62
CA ALA A 215 22.50 -18.71 16.08
C ALA A 215 21.17 -19.26 15.55
N PRO A 216 21.10 -20.41 14.82
CA PRO A 216 19.83 -20.96 14.34
C PRO A 216 18.87 -21.36 15.46
N GLN A 217 19.38 -21.56 16.68
CA GLN A 217 18.58 -21.91 17.85
C GLN A 217 17.92 -20.68 18.51
N ALA A 218 18.28 -19.46 18.07
CA ALA A 218 17.71 -18.23 18.58
C ALA A 218 16.36 -17.93 17.94
N ALA A 219 15.31 -17.94 18.76
CA ALA A 219 13.92 -17.79 18.31
C ALA A 219 13.45 -16.34 18.11
N ASP A 220 14.35 -15.35 18.24
CA ASP A 220 14.05 -13.93 18.10
C ASP A 220 14.23 -13.39 16.67
N GLY A 221 14.64 -14.24 15.73
CA GLY A 221 14.63 -13.92 14.31
C GLY A 221 13.21 -13.93 13.75
N ASP A 222 12.60 -12.74 13.59
CA ASP A 222 11.28 -12.64 12.97
C ASP A 222 11.40 -12.92 11.46
N LEU A 223 10.63 -13.90 10.97
CA LEU A 223 10.35 -14.06 9.54
C LEU A 223 9.32 -13.00 9.14
N LEU A 224 9.78 -12.00 8.40
CA LEU A 224 8.92 -10.91 7.95
C LEU A 224 8.45 -11.19 6.54
N TYR A 225 7.14 -11.05 6.33
CA TYR A 225 6.60 -11.03 4.99
C TYR A 225 6.90 -9.67 4.35
N ILE A 226 7.62 -9.69 3.24
CA ILE A 226 7.89 -8.52 2.44
C ILE A 226 7.14 -8.61 1.12
N ARG A 227 6.42 -7.54 0.81
CA ARG A 227 5.81 -7.35 -0.49
C ARG A 227 6.72 -6.50 -1.35
N TYR A 228 6.91 -6.90 -2.61
CA TYR A 228 7.73 -6.14 -3.54
C TYR A 228 7.15 -6.13 -4.95
N VAL A 229 7.54 -5.09 -5.70
CA VAL A 229 7.35 -4.99 -7.13
C VAL A 229 8.71 -5.01 -7.81
N GLY A 230 8.92 -6.04 -8.63
CA GLY A 230 10.03 -6.11 -9.57
C GLY A 230 9.77 -5.19 -10.75
N THR A 231 10.67 -4.24 -11.00
CA THR A 231 10.55 -3.30 -12.13
C THR A 231 11.92 -2.84 -12.63
N ASP A 232 11.93 -2.14 -13.76
CA ASP A 232 13.08 -1.33 -14.14
C ASP A 232 13.08 -0.06 -13.28
N LEU A 233 13.86 -0.09 -12.19
CA LEU A 233 13.91 0.97 -11.19
C LEU A 233 14.27 2.34 -11.77
N GLU A 234 15.12 2.39 -12.82
CA GLU A 234 15.49 3.64 -13.47
C GLU A 234 14.30 4.22 -14.25
N SER A 235 13.66 3.39 -15.08
CA SER A 235 12.47 3.81 -15.83
C SER A 235 11.31 4.15 -14.90
N PHE A 236 11.15 3.41 -13.80
CA PHE A 236 10.14 3.64 -12.78
C PHE A 236 10.33 5.02 -12.13
N GLN A 237 11.51 5.31 -11.60
CA GLN A 237 11.78 6.60 -10.95
C GLN A 237 11.59 7.80 -11.89
N LYS A 238 11.84 7.64 -13.20
CA LYS A 238 11.61 8.71 -14.20
C LYS A 238 10.15 8.88 -14.60
N SER A 239 9.35 7.82 -14.48
CA SER A 239 7.97 7.78 -14.99
C SER A 239 6.92 8.08 -13.92
N PHE A 240 7.24 7.81 -12.66
CA PHE A 240 6.35 7.97 -11.50
C PHE A 240 6.81 9.16 -10.65
N ASP A 241 6.20 10.31 -10.88
CA ASP A 241 6.60 11.62 -10.33
C ASP A 241 6.37 11.78 -8.82
N ARG A 242 5.59 10.88 -8.20
CA ARG A 242 5.34 10.91 -6.74
C ARG A 242 6.38 10.15 -5.93
N MET A 243 7.26 9.40 -6.59
CA MET A 243 8.31 8.64 -5.91
C MET A 243 9.45 9.57 -5.47
N GLN A 244 9.82 9.51 -4.19
CA GLN A 244 10.97 10.23 -3.64
C GLN A 244 11.83 9.29 -2.79
N ILE A 245 13.15 9.34 -3.00
CA ILE A 245 14.12 8.69 -2.11
C ILE A 245 14.24 9.53 -0.82
N VAL A 246 14.13 8.87 0.33
CA VAL A 246 14.15 9.52 1.65
C VAL A 246 15.50 9.32 2.32
N ASP A 247 15.92 8.07 2.47
CA ASP A 247 17.20 7.70 3.07
C ASP A 247 18.06 6.92 2.08
N GLY A 248 19.38 7.07 2.14
CA GLY A 248 20.32 6.35 1.27
C GLY A 248 20.35 6.89 -0.16
N GLN A 249 20.41 6.00 -1.13
CA GLN A 249 20.50 6.35 -2.56
C GLN A 249 19.61 5.46 -3.43
N ALA A 250 19.31 5.92 -4.64
CA ALA A 250 18.66 5.08 -5.64
C ALA A 250 19.58 3.91 -6.05
N VAL A 251 18.97 2.81 -6.49
CA VAL A 251 19.73 1.68 -7.06
C VAL A 251 20.41 2.15 -8.34
N PRO A 252 21.75 1.99 -8.48
CA PRO A 252 22.45 2.39 -9.69
C PRO A 252 21.92 1.64 -10.93
N PRO A 253 21.88 2.29 -12.11
CA PRO A 253 21.36 1.67 -13.33
C PRO A 253 22.06 0.34 -13.64
N GLY A 254 21.24 -0.68 -13.95
CA GLY A 254 21.73 -2.01 -14.29
C GLY A 254 22.29 -2.83 -13.12
N LYS A 255 22.27 -2.33 -11.88
CA LYS A 255 22.66 -3.14 -10.70
C LYS A 255 21.46 -3.83 -10.08
N ARG A 256 21.73 -4.99 -9.48
CA ARG A 256 20.77 -5.63 -8.57
C ARG A 256 20.61 -4.76 -7.33
N GLY A 257 19.39 -4.67 -6.83
CA GLY A 257 19.12 -3.88 -5.63
C GLY A 257 17.64 -3.75 -5.32
N MET A 258 17.39 -3.33 -4.09
CA MET A 258 16.06 -3.09 -3.56
C MET A 258 16.00 -1.73 -2.86
N LEU A 259 14.85 -1.07 -3.00
CA LEU A 259 14.47 0.10 -2.23
C LEU A 259 13.31 -0.30 -1.32
N LEU A 260 13.48 -0.08 -0.03
CA LEU A 260 12.44 -0.33 0.95
C LEU A 260 11.49 0.85 1.00
N SER A 261 10.18 0.63 1.12
CA SER A 261 9.31 1.76 1.40
C SER A 261 9.59 2.27 2.81
N LYS A 262 9.59 3.60 2.97
CA LYS A 262 9.85 4.24 4.26
C LYS A 262 8.85 3.78 5.32
N PHE A 263 7.58 3.63 4.93
CA PHE A 263 6.55 3.07 5.80
C PHE A 263 6.88 1.64 6.24
N PHE A 264 7.23 0.71 5.35
CA PHE A 264 7.64 -0.65 5.74
C PHE A 264 8.87 -0.64 6.64
N TYR A 265 9.85 0.22 6.34
CA TYR A 265 11.08 0.37 7.11
C TYR A 265 10.82 0.86 8.55
N GLU A 266 9.97 1.87 8.72
CA GLU A 266 9.59 2.37 10.05
C GLU A 266 8.65 1.40 10.81
N GLU A 267 7.70 0.77 10.11
CA GLU A 267 6.69 -0.08 10.76
C GLU A 267 7.21 -1.48 11.09
N SER A 268 7.99 -2.08 10.19
CA SER A 268 8.35 -3.51 10.29
C SER A 268 9.80 -3.74 10.72
N LEU A 269 10.71 -2.79 10.43
CA LEU A 269 12.15 -2.97 10.67
C LEU A 269 12.68 -2.16 11.84
N LYS A 270 11.95 -1.14 12.30
CA LYS A 270 12.32 -0.37 13.49
C LYS A 270 12.07 -1.16 14.77
N LEU A 271 12.88 -0.92 15.80
CA LEU A 271 12.67 -1.50 17.13
C LEU A 271 11.25 -1.24 17.64
N LYS A 272 10.62 -2.29 18.18
CA LYS A 272 9.21 -2.25 18.60
C LYS A 272 8.96 -1.16 19.64
N THR A 273 9.91 -0.95 20.56
CA THR A 273 9.83 0.12 21.57
C THR A 273 9.90 1.51 20.95
N ALA A 274 10.84 1.74 20.04
CA ALA A 274 11.01 3.04 19.38
C ALA A 274 9.78 3.38 18.52
N ARG A 275 9.28 2.41 17.74
CA ARG A 275 8.05 2.56 16.95
C ARG A 275 6.85 2.95 17.80
N ARG A 276 6.63 2.28 18.94
CA ARG A 276 5.54 2.63 19.88
C ARG A 276 5.70 4.04 20.46
N LEU A 277 6.92 4.48 20.74
CA LEU A 277 7.18 5.85 21.17
C LEU A 277 6.84 6.85 20.06
N ASP A 278 7.12 6.55 18.80
CA ASP A 278 6.73 7.40 17.67
C ASP A 278 5.21 7.46 17.48
N LEU A 279 4.52 6.33 17.60
CA LEU A 279 3.05 6.29 17.56
C LEU A 279 2.42 7.12 18.68
N LEU A 280 3.02 7.09 19.88
CA LEU A 280 2.60 7.96 20.99
C LEU A 280 2.86 9.44 20.66
N LYS A 281 3.99 9.77 20.03
CA LYS A 281 4.34 11.14 19.62
C LYS A 281 3.36 11.66 18.57
N GLU A 282 3.07 10.86 17.55
CA GLU A 282 2.13 11.18 16.48
C GLU A 282 0.70 11.40 17.03
N ALA A 283 0.22 10.51 17.90
CA ALA A 283 -1.10 10.66 18.49
C ALA A 283 -1.22 11.93 19.35
N ARG A 284 -0.14 12.32 20.06
CA ARG A 284 -0.09 13.58 20.82
C ARG A 284 -0.05 14.81 19.94
N GLU A 285 0.65 14.76 18.81
CA GLU A 285 0.62 15.84 17.81
C GLU A 285 -0.79 16.02 17.23
N GLY A 286 -1.56 14.92 17.16
CA GLY A 286 -3.00 14.91 16.91
C GLY A 286 -3.88 15.36 18.09
N GLN A 287 -3.29 15.97 19.14
CA GLN A 287 -3.96 16.47 20.34
C GLN A 287 -4.66 15.40 21.20
N ARG A 288 -4.26 14.13 21.09
CA ARG A 288 -4.75 13.05 21.98
C ARG A 288 -3.91 12.99 23.26
N LEU A 289 -4.57 12.68 24.37
CA LEU A 289 -3.92 12.49 25.68
C LEU A 289 -3.74 11.01 25.99
N ILE A 290 -2.58 10.65 26.55
CA ILE A 290 -2.26 9.27 26.96
C ILE A 290 -3.26 8.80 28.03
N ALA A 291 -3.65 9.67 28.96
CA ALA A 291 -4.59 9.34 30.02
C ALA A 291 -6.00 8.98 29.52
N GLU A 292 -6.43 9.46 28.35
CA GLU A 292 -7.79 9.28 27.84
C GLU A 292 -7.89 8.18 26.78
N ASP A 293 -6.76 7.66 26.30
CA ASP A 293 -6.69 6.78 25.15
C ASP A 293 -6.24 5.36 25.51
N PRO A 294 -7.15 4.35 25.46
CA PRO A 294 -6.82 2.97 25.81
C PRO A 294 -5.70 2.35 24.96
N GLN A 295 -5.59 2.76 23.69
CA GLN A 295 -4.56 2.24 22.80
C GLN A 295 -3.18 2.80 23.17
N MET A 296 -3.11 4.10 23.49
CA MET A 296 -1.86 4.71 23.97
C MET A 296 -1.41 4.12 25.30
N GLN A 297 -2.34 3.91 26.24
CA GLN A 297 -2.04 3.22 27.51
C GLN A 297 -1.49 1.81 27.30
N ARG A 298 -2.04 1.09 26.31
CA ARG A 298 -1.54 -0.23 25.92
C ARG A 298 -0.10 -0.15 25.42
N TRP A 299 0.23 0.80 24.55
CA TRP A 299 1.60 0.98 24.05
C TRP A 299 2.60 1.30 25.16
N VAL A 300 2.21 2.14 26.14
CA VAL A 300 3.03 2.42 27.32
C VAL A 300 3.28 1.15 28.14
N SER A 301 2.22 0.39 28.42
CA SER A 301 2.32 -0.88 29.16
C SER A 301 3.20 -1.91 28.43
N GLU A 302 3.04 -2.04 27.11
CA GLU A 302 3.88 -2.91 26.29
C GLU A 302 5.34 -2.47 26.28
N ASN A 303 5.63 -1.17 26.20
CA ASN A 303 7.00 -0.67 26.31
C ASN A 303 7.63 -0.96 27.67
N ARG A 304 6.84 -0.91 28.75
CA ARG A 304 7.29 -1.23 30.11
C ARG A 304 7.57 -2.71 30.35
N THR A 305 6.92 -3.59 29.59
CA THR A 305 6.94 -5.05 29.81
C THR A 305 7.77 -5.80 28.77
N GLN A 306 7.88 -5.27 27.54
CA GLN A 306 8.55 -5.93 26.41
C GLN A 306 9.92 -5.31 26.08
N MET A 307 10.75 -5.09 27.09
CA MET A 307 12.10 -4.48 26.94
C MET A 307 13.19 -5.49 26.57
N ARG A 308 12.81 -6.77 26.36
CA ARG A 308 13.74 -7.88 26.10
C ARG A 308 14.68 -7.57 24.94
N GLU A 309 14.14 -7.03 23.85
CA GLU A 309 14.90 -6.66 22.65
C GLU A 309 15.99 -5.60 22.96
N LEU A 310 15.67 -4.61 23.79
CA LEU A 310 16.65 -3.59 24.20
C LEU A 310 17.77 -4.19 25.04
N LEU A 311 17.42 -5.01 26.02
CA LEU A 311 18.38 -5.65 26.92
C LEU A 311 19.32 -6.61 26.18
N PHE A 312 18.81 -7.30 25.15
CA PHE A 312 19.60 -8.23 24.33
C PHE A 312 20.58 -7.53 23.39
N GLN A 313 20.39 -6.25 23.07
CA GLN A 313 21.35 -5.53 22.21
C GLN A 313 22.51 -4.89 22.99
N LEU A 314 22.30 -4.66 24.29
CA LEU A 314 23.25 -3.97 25.14
C LEU A 314 24.29 -4.96 25.70
N ASP A 315 25.44 -5.03 25.04
CA ASP A 315 26.64 -5.69 25.57
C ASP A 315 27.03 -5.11 26.96
N PRO A 316 27.86 -5.79 27.76
CA PRO A 316 28.21 -5.31 29.10
C PRO A 316 28.70 -3.86 29.18
N ILE A 317 29.46 -3.38 28.19
CA ILE A 317 29.96 -2.00 28.16
C ILE A 317 28.80 -1.03 27.91
N LYS A 318 27.99 -1.30 26.88
CA LYS A 318 26.82 -0.47 26.54
C LYS A 318 25.76 -0.51 27.62
N ALA A 319 25.58 -1.64 28.29
CA ALA A 319 24.66 -1.80 29.41
C ALA A 319 25.06 -0.90 30.58
N GLN A 320 26.37 -0.86 30.93
CA GLN A 320 26.86 0.07 31.95
C GLN A 320 26.64 1.53 31.54
N GLN A 321 26.97 1.89 30.29
CA GLN A 321 26.73 3.25 29.78
C GLN A 321 25.24 3.63 29.82
N ALA A 322 24.35 2.70 29.46
CA ALA A 322 22.91 2.90 29.53
C ALA A 322 22.44 3.10 30.98
N THR A 323 22.93 2.29 31.92
CA THR A 323 22.65 2.43 33.36
C THR A 323 23.06 3.82 33.87
N GLU A 324 24.30 4.27 33.61
CA GLU A 324 24.79 5.57 34.05
C GLU A 324 24.03 6.75 33.41
N ARG A 325 23.62 6.62 32.15
CA ARG A 325 22.77 7.62 31.48
C ARG A 325 21.38 7.66 32.11
N LEU A 326 20.75 6.51 32.34
CA LEU A 326 19.41 6.41 32.91
C LEU A 326 19.36 6.86 34.38
N GLN A 327 20.35 6.51 35.19
CA GLN A 327 20.48 6.99 36.58
C GLN A 327 20.50 8.52 36.63
N ARG A 328 21.29 9.17 35.76
CA ARG A 328 21.34 10.64 35.66
C ARG A 328 20.01 11.24 35.20
N LEU A 329 19.35 10.64 34.21
CA LEU A 329 18.06 11.12 33.68
C LEU A 329 16.89 10.90 34.64
N LEU A 330 16.98 9.93 35.55
CA LEU A 330 15.95 9.59 36.52
C LEU A 330 16.22 10.14 37.92
N GLY A 331 17.45 10.61 38.19
CA GLY A 331 17.89 10.91 39.56
C GLY A 331 17.86 9.67 40.46
N SER A 332 18.07 8.47 39.90
CA SER A 332 17.94 7.20 40.60
C SER A 332 19.30 6.60 40.95
N GLN A 333 19.36 5.87 42.07
CA GLN A 333 20.52 5.06 42.50
C GLN A 333 20.33 3.57 42.16
N GLU A 334 19.24 3.21 41.46
CA GLU A 334 18.98 1.83 41.03
C GLU A 334 20.08 1.36 40.07
N THR A 335 20.56 0.13 40.27
CA THR A 335 21.66 -0.46 39.50
C THR A 335 21.16 -1.48 38.47
N ASP A 336 19.95 -1.99 38.65
CA ASP A 336 19.29 -2.87 37.70
C ASP A 336 18.78 -2.10 36.47
N LEU A 337 19.44 -2.31 35.34
CA LEU A 337 19.10 -1.70 34.05
C LEU A 337 17.66 -1.98 33.63
N SER A 338 17.13 -3.17 33.92
CA SER A 338 15.77 -3.54 33.52
C SER A 338 14.72 -2.70 34.26
N LYS A 339 14.95 -2.46 35.56
CA LYS A 339 14.10 -1.55 36.36
C LYS A 339 14.23 -0.11 35.91
N LEU A 340 15.45 0.37 35.67
CA LEU A 340 15.70 1.73 35.16
C LEU A 340 14.98 1.97 33.83
N LEU A 341 15.06 1.03 32.88
CA LEU A 341 14.34 1.10 31.61
C LEU A 341 12.82 1.09 31.82
N SER A 342 12.31 0.23 32.71
CA SER A 342 10.89 0.16 33.05
C SER A 342 10.37 1.51 33.57
N THR A 343 11.10 2.14 34.50
CA THR A 343 10.76 3.46 35.03
C THR A 343 10.90 4.56 33.99
N PHE A 344 11.91 4.50 33.13
CA PHE A 344 12.11 5.48 32.08
C PHE A 344 10.99 5.45 31.01
N LEU A 345 10.54 4.25 30.64
CA LEU A 345 9.47 4.03 29.67
C LEU A 345 8.06 4.19 30.27
N ASP A 346 7.95 4.40 31.59
CA ASP A 346 6.70 4.76 32.25
C ASP A 346 6.36 6.23 31.96
N VAL A 347 5.76 6.45 30.79
CA VAL A 347 5.45 7.77 30.26
C VAL A 347 3.99 8.15 30.48
N ASN A 348 3.75 9.45 30.67
CA ASN A 348 2.44 10.06 30.85
C ASN A 348 2.38 11.43 30.14
N ASP A 349 1.24 12.11 30.26
CA ASP A 349 1.03 13.37 29.55
C ASP A 349 2.06 14.46 29.88
N GLY A 350 2.57 14.49 31.11
CA GLY A 350 3.50 15.51 31.60
C GLY A 350 4.99 15.22 31.33
N ASN A 351 5.40 13.97 31.15
CA ASN A 351 6.81 13.60 31.03
C ASN A 351 7.21 13.04 29.65
N PHE A 352 6.22 12.71 28.80
CA PHE A 352 6.47 11.98 27.55
C PHE A 352 7.43 12.71 26.61
N ASP A 353 7.21 14.00 26.33
CA ASP A 353 8.01 14.74 25.34
C ASP A 353 9.50 14.77 25.73
N ALA A 354 9.80 15.01 27.01
CA ALA A 354 11.16 14.97 27.51
C ALA A 354 11.75 13.55 27.45
N ARG A 355 10.99 12.51 27.81
CA ARG A 355 11.44 11.11 27.75
C ARG A 355 11.69 10.66 26.31
N TYR A 356 10.85 11.08 25.37
CA TYR A 356 10.98 10.80 23.95
C TYR A 356 12.29 11.35 23.39
N GLU A 357 12.57 12.64 23.62
CA GLU A 357 13.84 13.26 23.18
C GLU A 357 15.06 12.57 23.81
N GLN A 358 15.00 12.26 25.11
CA GLN A 358 16.09 11.59 25.80
C GLN A 358 16.29 10.14 25.35
N PHE A 359 15.24 9.43 24.95
CA PHE A 359 15.36 8.09 24.38
C PHE A 359 16.23 8.13 23.11
N TYR A 360 15.90 9.02 22.19
CA TYR A 360 16.62 9.19 20.93
C TYR A 360 18.03 9.78 21.12
N ALA A 361 18.22 10.69 22.09
CA ALA A 361 19.52 11.30 22.33
C ALA A 361 20.49 10.38 23.11
N GLN A 362 19.99 9.60 24.07
CA GLN A 362 20.83 8.90 25.05
C GLN A 362 20.84 7.38 24.89
N LEU A 363 19.74 6.76 24.47
CA LEU A 363 19.65 5.30 24.36
C LEU A 363 19.84 4.81 22.93
N VAL A 364 19.20 5.45 21.94
CA VAL A 364 19.31 5.04 20.53
C VAL A 364 20.76 4.94 20.03
N PRO A 365 21.73 5.82 20.40
CA PRO A 365 23.12 5.66 19.97
C PRO A 365 23.82 4.38 20.48
N LEU A 366 23.25 3.73 21.51
CA LEU A 366 23.75 2.45 22.03
C LEU A 366 23.06 1.24 21.37
N LEU A 367 21.97 1.48 20.64
CA LEU A 367 21.08 0.46 20.09
C LEU A 367 21.15 0.45 18.56
N GLU A 368 20.75 -0.66 17.95
CA GLU A 368 20.47 -0.73 16.53
C GLU A 368 18.99 -0.45 16.31
N LEU A 369 18.69 0.79 15.89
CA LEU A 369 17.31 1.26 15.74
C LEU A 369 16.52 0.48 14.69
N TYR A 370 17.20 -0.04 13.67
CA TYR A 370 16.62 -0.85 12.60
C TYR A 370 17.34 -2.19 12.53
N ARG A 371 16.55 -3.27 12.37
CA ARG A 371 17.07 -4.65 12.29
C ARG A 371 17.88 -4.92 11.03
N ILE A 372 17.61 -4.17 9.96
CA ILE A 372 18.34 -4.23 8.69
C ILE A 372 18.82 -2.82 8.39
N ARG A 373 20.11 -2.67 8.10
CA ARG A 373 20.70 -1.36 7.77
C ARG A 373 20.72 -1.15 6.27
N LEU A 374 20.67 0.11 5.86
CA LEU A 374 20.90 0.47 4.47
C LEU A 374 22.35 0.12 4.10
N GLY A 375 22.53 -0.53 2.96
CA GLY A 375 23.79 -1.11 2.51
C GLY A 375 23.95 -2.60 2.80
N ASP A 376 23.16 -3.17 3.71
CA ASP A 376 23.18 -4.61 3.97
C ASP A 376 22.67 -5.38 2.74
N THR A 377 23.15 -6.61 2.57
CA THR A 377 22.65 -7.54 1.55
C THR A 377 21.70 -8.53 2.20
N LEU A 378 20.47 -8.56 1.71
CA LEU A 378 19.40 -9.33 2.30
C LEU A 378 19.10 -10.57 1.46
N THR A 379 19.00 -11.74 2.12
CA THR A 379 18.54 -12.97 1.48
C THR A 379 17.01 -12.97 1.45
N ILE A 380 16.44 -12.82 0.27
CA ILE A 380 15.00 -12.86 0.03
C ILE A 380 14.63 -14.29 -0.34
N THR A 381 13.67 -14.87 0.38
CA THR A 381 13.17 -16.23 0.17
C THR A 381 11.74 -16.18 -0.36
N ALA A 382 11.54 -16.53 -1.63
CA ALA A 382 10.22 -16.58 -2.26
C ALA A 382 9.80 -18.02 -2.54
N PHE A 383 8.52 -18.31 -2.36
CA PHE A 383 7.92 -19.57 -2.80
C PHE A 383 7.37 -19.37 -4.22
N THR A 384 7.90 -20.16 -5.16
CA THR A 384 7.38 -20.20 -6.53
C THR A 384 5.98 -20.79 -6.54
N ARG A 385 5.21 -20.53 -7.61
CA ARG A 385 3.86 -21.10 -7.79
C ARG A 385 3.86 -22.63 -7.86
N THR A 386 5.00 -23.23 -8.22
CA THR A 386 5.23 -24.69 -8.24
C THR A 386 5.61 -25.27 -6.87
N GLY A 387 5.71 -24.44 -5.84
CA GLY A 387 6.05 -24.85 -4.47
C GLY A 387 7.56 -24.93 -4.18
N TYR A 388 8.42 -24.70 -5.18
CA TYR A 388 9.87 -24.61 -4.96
C TYR A 388 10.24 -23.30 -4.26
N VAL A 389 11.24 -23.36 -3.39
CA VAL A 389 11.82 -22.20 -2.71
C VAL A 389 12.93 -21.62 -3.58
N GLN A 390 12.91 -20.30 -3.80
CA GLN A 390 13.97 -19.55 -4.46
C GLN A 390 14.56 -18.56 -3.48
N ASN A 391 15.89 -18.46 -3.47
CA ASN A 391 16.63 -17.56 -2.60
C ASN A 391 17.49 -16.63 -3.47
N VAL A 392 17.38 -15.32 -3.27
CA VAL A 392 18.21 -14.33 -3.95
C VAL A 392 18.75 -13.32 -2.94
N ASN A 393 20.05 -13.06 -3.03
CA ASN A 393 20.71 -12.03 -2.22
C ASN A 393 20.59 -10.69 -2.94
N VAL A 394 19.98 -9.71 -2.28
CA VAL A 394 19.71 -8.39 -2.87
C VAL A 394 20.22 -7.28 -1.93
N PRO A 395 21.08 -6.37 -2.42
CA PRO A 395 21.55 -5.24 -1.63
C PRO A 395 20.46 -4.17 -1.45
N ILE A 396 20.35 -3.64 -0.23
CA ILE A 396 19.40 -2.58 0.11
C ILE A 396 20.09 -1.22 -0.06
N TYR A 397 19.63 -0.39 -1.00
CA TYR A 397 20.31 0.89 -1.30
C TYR A 397 19.74 2.09 -0.54
N GLY A 398 18.47 2.05 -0.18
CA GLY A 398 17.79 3.20 0.40
C GLY A 398 16.33 2.94 0.70
N THR A 399 15.69 3.94 1.29
CA THR A 399 14.25 3.98 1.49
C THR A 399 13.61 4.97 0.53
N TYR A 400 12.35 4.73 0.18
CA TYR A 400 11.58 5.64 -0.66
C TYR A 400 10.15 5.81 -0.14
N GLN A 401 9.48 6.88 -0.56
CA GLN A 401 8.06 7.09 -0.27
C GLN A 401 7.34 7.63 -1.49
N PHE A 402 6.01 7.44 -1.51
CA PHE A 402 5.13 8.08 -2.49
C PHE A 402 4.44 9.28 -1.85
N ASN A 403 4.60 10.45 -2.45
CA ASN A 403 4.01 11.68 -1.95
C ASN A 403 2.47 11.58 -1.89
N GLY A 404 1.87 11.78 -0.72
CA GLY A 404 0.43 11.61 -0.47
C GLY A 404 -0.03 10.18 -0.15
N LEU A 405 0.88 9.21 -0.06
CA LEU A 405 0.60 7.82 0.33
C LEU A 405 1.56 7.31 1.42
N GLU A 406 2.33 8.20 2.03
CA GLU A 406 3.42 7.92 2.97
C GLU A 406 2.94 7.14 4.19
N LYS A 407 1.74 7.47 4.69
CA LYS A 407 1.12 6.83 5.85
C LYS A 407 0.13 5.72 5.50
N SER A 408 -0.01 5.38 4.23
CA SER A 408 -0.97 4.36 3.81
C SER A 408 -0.39 2.96 4.04
N PRO A 409 -1.04 2.09 4.82
CA PRO A 409 -0.59 0.70 4.95
C PRO A 409 -0.65 -0.09 3.63
N LEU A 410 -1.61 0.26 2.76
CA LEU A 410 -1.84 -0.44 1.49
C LEU A 410 -0.75 -0.11 0.46
N ALA A 411 -0.43 1.17 0.28
CA ALA A 411 0.57 1.61 -0.70
C ALA A 411 1.99 1.68 -0.10
N GLY A 412 2.10 2.10 1.15
CA GLY A 412 3.35 2.26 1.88
C GLY A 412 4.01 0.94 2.27
N SER A 413 3.35 -0.22 2.16
CA SER A 413 3.98 -1.52 2.42
C SER A 413 4.67 -2.15 1.20
N VAL A 414 4.53 -1.55 0.02
CA VAL A 414 5.10 -2.08 -1.23
C VAL A 414 6.57 -1.65 -1.35
N ASN A 415 7.49 -2.60 -1.48
CA ASN A 415 8.91 -2.33 -1.72
C ASN A 415 9.24 -2.45 -3.22
N LEU A 416 10.36 -1.90 -3.68
CA LEU A 416 10.77 -1.97 -5.09
C LEU A 416 12.05 -2.78 -5.23
N MET A 417 12.08 -3.68 -6.20
CA MET A 417 13.24 -4.52 -6.49
C MET A 417 13.55 -4.46 -7.99
N ASP A 418 14.81 -4.67 -8.35
CA ASP A 418 15.21 -4.81 -9.74
C ASP A 418 14.54 -6.03 -10.41
N LEU A 419 14.31 -5.90 -11.71
CA LEU A 419 13.60 -6.90 -12.50
C LEU A 419 14.36 -8.23 -12.65
N VAL A 420 15.69 -8.22 -12.54
CA VAL A 420 16.52 -9.44 -12.68
C VAL A 420 16.34 -10.32 -11.44
N SER A 421 16.48 -9.73 -10.24
CA SER A 421 16.25 -10.41 -8.97
C SER A 421 14.80 -10.89 -8.85
N PHE A 422 13.84 -10.10 -9.34
CA PHE A 422 12.42 -10.50 -9.41
C PHE A 422 12.22 -11.80 -10.20
N ARG A 423 12.78 -11.89 -11.41
CA ARG A 423 12.60 -13.06 -12.30
C ARG A 423 13.19 -14.33 -11.68
N GLU A 424 14.32 -14.21 -10.99
CA GLU A 424 14.94 -15.32 -10.27
C GLU A 424 14.07 -15.79 -9.11
N LEU A 425 13.59 -14.87 -8.27
CA LEU A 425 12.70 -15.20 -7.14
C LEU A 425 11.36 -15.79 -7.58
N TYR A 426 10.82 -15.29 -8.69
CA TYR A 426 9.59 -15.82 -9.26
C TYR A 426 9.76 -17.26 -9.78
N GLY A 427 11.01 -17.70 -10.03
CA GLY A 427 11.32 -19.03 -10.51
C GLY A 427 10.90 -19.27 -11.96
N TYR A 428 10.79 -18.22 -12.77
CA TYR A 428 10.47 -18.39 -14.18
C TYR A 428 11.65 -18.99 -14.93
N LEU A 429 11.46 -20.20 -15.45
CA LEU A 429 12.44 -20.83 -16.32
C LEU A 429 12.43 -20.11 -17.67
N THR A 430 13.48 -19.33 -17.96
CA THR A 430 13.71 -18.77 -19.30
C THR A 430 13.80 -19.89 -20.33
N GLU A 431 13.54 -19.61 -21.62
CA GLU A 431 13.72 -20.63 -22.68
C GLU A 431 15.14 -21.19 -22.71
N GLU A 432 16.13 -20.34 -22.43
CA GLU A 432 17.53 -20.72 -22.32
C GLU A 432 17.77 -21.68 -21.13
N LYS A 433 17.25 -21.38 -19.94
CA LYS A 433 17.30 -22.30 -18.79
C LYS A 433 16.50 -23.58 -19.03
N ARG A 434 15.37 -23.52 -19.74
CA ARG A 434 14.62 -24.73 -20.15
C ARG A 434 15.45 -25.59 -21.09
N ALA A 435 16.13 -24.98 -22.06
CA ALA A 435 17.02 -25.69 -22.98
C ALA A 435 18.24 -26.28 -22.25
N GLU A 436 18.82 -25.53 -21.30
CA GLU A 436 19.92 -26.01 -20.45
C GLU A 436 19.48 -27.18 -19.56
N ILE A 437 18.33 -27.07 -18.88
CA ILE A 437 17.77 -28.18 -18.09
C ILE A 437 17.46 -29.37 -18.97
N ALA A 438 16.91 -29.18 -20.17
CA ALA A 438 16.68 -30.26 -21.12
C ALA A 438 18.00 -30.94 -21.56
N GLN A 439 19.08 -30.16 -21.77
CA GLN A 439 20.41 -30.70 -22.04
C GLN A 439 21.00 -31.44 -20.84
N LEU A 440 20.82 -30.93 -19.62
CA LEU A 440 21.26 -31.57 -18.38
C LEU A 440 20.49 -32.87 -18.14
N GLN A 441 19.18 -32.89 -18.36
CA GLN A 441 18.34 -34.09 -18.30
C GLN A 441 18.76 -35.12 -19.36
N ALA A 442 19.04 -34.67 -20.59
CA ALA A 442 19.57 -35.54 -21.63
C ALA A 442 20.95 -36.13 -21.28
N LYS A 443 21.78 -35.38 -20.54
CA LYS A 443 23.10 -35.85 -20.06
C LYS A 443 23.03 -36.72 -18.80
N SER A 444 22.07 -36.47 -17.90
CA SER A 444 21.94 -37.18 -16.62
C SER A 444 21.11 -38.45 -16.72
N GLY A 445 20.38 -38.66 -17.82
CA GLY A 445 19.50 -39.82 -18.00
C GLY A 445 18.28 -39.83 -17.08
N VAL A 446 17.99 -38.72 -16.40
CA VAL A 446 16.88 -38.61 -15.44
C VAL A 446 15.60 -38.23 -16.19
N ALA A 447 14.59 -39.11 -16.16
CA ALA A 447 13.26 -38.83 -16.68
C ALA A 447 12.45 -38.00 -15.69
N ALA A 448 11.86 -36.89 -16.13
CA ALA A 448 10.93 -36.11 -15.33
C ALA A 448 9.57 -36.79 -15.29
N VAL A 449 9.15 -37.26 -14.11
CA VAL A 449 7.82 -37.87 -13.93
C VAL A 449 6.83 -36.77 -13.57
N LYS A 450 5.69 -36.71 -14.28
CA LYS A 450 4.61 -35.79 -13.94
C LYS A 450 3.94 -36.19 -12.64
N ARG A 451 3.39 -35.23 -11.89
CA ARG A 451 2.80 -35.49 -10.56
C ARG A 451 1.68 -36.54 -10.62
N GLU A 452 0.92 -36.55 -11.70
CA GLU A 452 -0.18 -37.49 -11.95
C GLU A 452 0.30 -38.92 -12.23
N GLU A 453 1.54 -39.07 -12.69
CA GLU A 453 2.19 -40.34 -13.06
C GLU A 453 3.24 -40.76 -12.02
N ALA A 454 3.45 -39.94 -10.98
CA ALA A 454 4.49 -40.11 -9.97
C ALA A 454 4.31 -41.40 -9.17
N GLU A 455 3.07 -41.76 -8.83
CA GLU A 455 2.76 -42.96 -8.06
C GLU A 455 3.03 -44.24 -8.89
N GLU A 456 2.64 -44.24 -10.17
CA GLU A 456 2.86 -45.39 -11.06
C GLU A 456 4.35 -45.55 -11.43
N ALA A 457 5.08 -44.46 -11.63
CA ALA A 457 6.50 -44.52 -11.95
C ALA A 457 7.37 -44.93 -10.74
N LEU A 458 6.94 -44.63 -9.51
CA LEU A 458 7.65 -44.99 -8.29
C LEU A 458 7.24 -46.37 -7.74
N PHE A 459 5.99 -46.78 -7.93
CA PHE A 459 5.41 -47.95 -7.25
C PHE A 459 4.70 -48.96 -8.18
N GLY A 460 4.66 -48.73 -9.50
CA GLY A 460 4.07 -49.66 -10.47
C GLY A 460 4.98 -50.83 -10.85
N GLU A 461 4.41 -51.86 -11.49
CA GLU A 461 5.14 -53.09 -11.89
C GLU A 461 6.28 -52.85 -12.90
N ALA A 462 6.29 -51.70 -13.57
CA ALA A 462 7.34 -51.27 -14.52
C ALA A 462 8.38 -50.32 -13.89
N ALA A 463 8.35 -50.08 -12.57
CA ALA A 463 9.33 -49.23 -11.89
C ALA A 463 10.75 -49.82 -12.07
N PRO A 464 11.72 -49.05 -12.63
CA PRO A 464 13.10 -49.52 -12.74
C PRO A 464 13.68 -49.77 -11.35
N SER A 465 14.12 -51.00 -11.08
CA SER A 465 14.80 -51.38 -9.82
C SER A 465 16.15 -50.68 -9.60
N THR A 466 16.57 -49.80 -10.52
CA THR A 466 17.86 -49.13 -10.56
C THR A 466 17.85 -47.65 -10.11
N LEU A 467 16.71 -47.11 -9.64
CA LEU A 467 16.62 -45.70 -9.22
C LEU A 467 17.14 -45.43 -7.80
N VAL A 468 17.43 -46.46 -7.01
CA VAL A 468 18.08 -46.31 -5.72
C VAL A 468 19.59 -46.49 -5.91
N ALA A 469 20.28 -45.40 -6.24
CA ALA A 469 21.69 -45.34 -5.88
C ALA A 469 21.75 -45.27 -4.35
N GLU A 470 22.24 -46.33 -3.69
CA GLU A 470 22.71 -46.21 -2.32
C GLU A 470 23.82 -45.16 -2.33
N ALA A 471 23.50 -43.96 -1.84
CA ALA A 471 24.50 -42.95 -1.54
C ALA A 471 25.36 -43.53 -0.43
N THR A 472 26.53 -44.06 -0.80
CA THR A 472 27.58 -44.35 0.16
C THR A 472 27.89 -43.02 0.85
N PRO A 473 27.92 -42.95 2.19
CA PRO A 473 28.33 -41.74 2.89
C PRO A 473 29.82 -41.51 2.63
N GLY A 474 30.12 -40.90 1.49
CA GLY A 474 31.39 -40.27 1.19
C GLY A 474 31.31 -38.82 1.62
N LEU A 475 32.33 -38.34 2.33
CA LEU A 475 32.51 -36.91 2.56
C LEU A 475 32.45 -36.21 1.21
N ILE A 476 31.43 -35.36 1.02
CA ILE A 476 31.35 -34.49 -0.14
C ILE A 476 32.57 -33.57 -0.05
N ASN A 477 33.56 -33.83 -0.88
CA ASN A 477 34.75 -33.01 -0.96
C ASN A 477 34.38 -31.80 -1.81
N GLU A 478 33.76 -30.79 -1.18
CA GLU A 478 33.21 -29.60 -1.84
C GLU A 478 34.23 -28.98 -2.82
N ASN A 479 35.51 -29.04 -2.48
CA ASN A 479 36.61 -28.51 -3.29
C ASN A 479 36.77 -29.18 -4.68
N GLU A 480 36.46 -30.47 -4.85
CA GLU A 480 36.55 -31.15 -6.15
C GLU A 480 35.34 -30.90 -7.04
N GLN A 481 34.15 -30.74 -6.44
CA GLN A 481 32.90 -30.50 -7.17
C GLN A 481 32.79 -29.03 -7.62
N ILE A 482 33.42 -28.10 -6.89
CA ILE A 482 33.53 -26.67 -7.25
C ILE A 482 34.41 -26.44 -8.49
N GLN A 483 35.40 -27.31 -8.78
CA GLN A 483 36.31 -27.12 -9.91
C GLN A 483 35.81 -27.71 -11.24
N SER A 484 34.91 -28.69 -11.21
CA SER A 484 34.50 -29.46 -12.40
C SER A 484 33.29 -28.89 -13.16
N THR A 485 32.61 -27.88 -12.62
CA THR A 485 31.49 -27.20 -13.29
C THR A 485 31.93 -25.82 -13.74
N GLY A 486 32.29 -25.68 -15.01
CA GLY A 486 32.78 -24.42 -15.59
C GLY A 486 31.84 -23.24 -15.32
N ALA A 487 32.40 -22.17 -14.75
CA ALA A 487 31.87 -20.80 -14.74
C ALA A 487 30.47 -20.58 -14.15
N ALA A 488 30.10 -21.29 -13.07
CA ALA A 488 29.09 -20.73 -12.16
C ALA A 488 29.69 -19.47 -11.50
N LEU A 489 29.33 -18.29 -12.01
CA LEU A 489 29.69 -16.99 -11.44
C LEU A 489 29.50 -17.07 -9.92
N ARG A 490 30.54 -16.72 -9.14
CA ARG A 490 30.45 -16.74 -7.68
C ARG A 490 29.27 -15.85 -7.26
N LYS A 491 28.61 -16.14 -6.14
CA LYS A 491 27.52 -15.28 -5.61
C LYS A 491 27.96 -13.80 -5.52
N GLU A 492 29.23 -13.54 -5.23
CA GLU A 492 29.83 -12.20 -5.25
C GLU A 492 29.96 -11.57 -6.65
N ASP A 493 30.17 -12.36 -7.69
CA ASP A 493 30.30 -11.88 -9.07
C ASP A 493 28.95 -11.40 -9.62
N LEU A 494 27.86 -12.07 -9.22
CA LEU A 494 26.49 -11.68 -9.59
C LEU A 494 26.06 -10.34 -8.98
N LEU A 495 26.48 -10.07 -7.74
CA LEU A 495 26.21 -8.78 -7.07
C LEU A 495 27.01 -7.62 -7.68
N LYS A 496 28.18 -7.90 -8.26
CA LYS A 496 29.06 -6.91 -8.89
C LYS A 496 28.72 -6.66 -10.37
N ARG A 497 27.93 -7.54 -11.00
CA ARG A 497 27.54 -7.43 -12.42
C ARG A 497 26.66 -6.20 -12.67
N VAL A 498 26.91 -5.55 -13.79
CA VAL A 498 26.07 -4.47 -14.33
C VAL A 498 25.39 -5.00 -15.59
N TYR A 499 24.06 -5.02 -15.57
CA TYR A 499 23.21 -5.42 -16.68
C TYR A 499 22.95 -4.24 -17.61
N SER A 500 22.99 -4.47 -18.91
CA SER A 500 22.57 -3.49 -19.90
C SER A 500 21.05 -3.31 -19.87
N LYS A 501 20.56 -2.14 -20.32
CA LYS A 501 19.11 -1.87 -20.40
C LYS A 501 18.36 -2.92 -21.21
N LYS A 502 18.97 -3.42 -22.30
CA LYS A 502 18.38 -4.48 -23.11
C LYS A 502 18.24 -5.79 -22.33
N GLU A 503 19.23 -6.17 -21.52
CA GLU A 503 19.14 -7.39 -20.67
C GLU A 503 18.08 -7.24 -19.56
N VAL A 504 17.90 -6.04 -19.01
CA VAL A 504 16.85 -5.77 -18.02
C VAL A 504 15.47 -5.85 -18.68
N GLU A 505 15.27 -5.19 -19.82
CA GLU A 505 13.98 -5.17 -20.52
C GLU A 505 13.62 -6.52 -21.15
N ASP A 506 14.61 -7.29 -21.61
CA ASP A 506 14.38 -8.57 -22.25
C ASP A 506 14.02 -9.66 -21.22
N GLY A 507 13.04 -10.49 -21.55
CA GLY A 507 12.52 -11.55 -20.70
C GLY A 507 11.16 -11.26 -20.06
N MET A 508 10.85 -12.04 -19.02
CA MET A 508 9.50 -12.16 -18.49
C MET A 508 9.09 -11.00 -17.58
N VAL A 509 7.83 -10.57 -17.70
CA VAL A 509 7.16 -9.64 -16.78
C VAL A 509 5.73 -10.13 -16.50
N LEU A 510 5.10 -9.71 -15.40
CA LEU A 510 3.70 -10.08 -15.13
C LEU A 510 2.71 -9.05 -15.69
N SER A 511 3.11 -7.78 -15.68
CA SER A 511 2.31 -6.66 -16.16
C SER A 511 3.21 -5.51 -16.58
N ALA A 512 2.64 -4.46 -17.16
CA ALA A 512 3.35 -3.22 -17.39
C ALA A 512 2.44 -2.00 -17.28
N ALA A 513 2.96 -0.95 -16.64
CA ALA A 513 2.30 0.35 -16.57
C ALA A 513 2.51 1.12 -17.89
N ILE A 514 1.44 1.70 -18.41
CA ILE A 514 1.46 2.57 -19.58
C ILE A 514 1.26 4.01 -19.08
N ILE A 515 2.22 4.87 -19.40
CA ILE A 515 2.14 6.30 -19.12
C ILE A 515 1.69 7.02 -20.39
N LEU A 516 0.67 7.88 -20.25
CA LEU A 516 0.11 8.64 -21.36
C LEU A 516 0.70 10.05 -21.40
N LYS A 517 0.84 10.60 -22.61
CA LYS A 517 1.23 12.00 -22.82
C LYS A 517 0.11 12.95 -22.44
N ASP A 518 -1.12 12.59 -22.82
CA ASP A 518 -2.35 13.32 -22.51
C ASP A 518 -3.30 12.41 -21.71
N PRO A 519 -3.35 12.57 -20.37
CA PRO A 519 -4.23 11.81 -19.49
C PRO A 519 -5.72 12.05 -19.75
N SER A 520 -6.10 13.18 -20.36
CA SER A 520 -7.52 13.49 -20.65
C SER A 520 -8.12 12.57 -21.71
N LYS A 521 -7.27 11.90 -22.51
CA LYS A 521 -7.66 10.94 -23.55
C LYS A 521 -7.54 9.49 -23.09
N LEU A 522 -7.54 9.24 -21.78
CA LEU A 522 -7.38 7.90 -21.21
C LEU A 522 -8.40 6.91 -21.77
N ASP A 523 -9.70 7.22 -21.72
CA ASP A 523 -10.76 6.31 -22.16
C ASP A 523 -10.70 6.03 -23.67
N GLY A 524 -10.42 7.07 -24.47
CA GLY A 524 -10.22 6.92 -25.91
C GLY A 524 -9.02 6.04 -26.24
N THR A 525 -7.88 6.28 -25.58
CA THR A 525 -6.65 5.49 -25.76
C THR A 525 -6.85 4.05 -25.31
N LEU A 526 -7.57 3.83 -24.21
CA LEU A 526 -7.91 2.48 -23.73
C LEU A 526 -8.73 1.72 -24.78
N ALA A 527 -9.77 2.35 -25.34
CA ALA A 527 -10.60 1.75 -26.37
C ALA A 527 -9.80 1.43 -27.65
N GLU A 528 -8.93 2.34 -28.09
CA GLU A 528 -8.05 2.16 -29.25
C GLU A 528 -7.05 1.01 -29.03
N LEU A 529 -6.39 0.95 -27.87
CA LEU A 529 -5.47 -0.13 -27.52
C LEU A 529 -6.18 -1.48 -27.42
N GLN A 530 -7.35 -1.56 -26.77
CA GLN A 530 -8.14 -2.80 -26.69
C GLN A 530 -8.59 -3.31 -28.06
N GLN A 531 -8.78 -2.42 -29.04
CA GLN A 531 -9.15 -2.79 -30.40
C GLN A 531 -7.95 -3.18 -31.29
N SER A 532 -6.72 -2.84 -30.87
CA SER A 532 -5.49 -3.12 -31.62
C SER A 532 -5.32 -4.62 -31.90
N GLN A 533 -5.18 -4.96 -33.18
CA GLN A 533 -4.96 -6.35 -33.61
C GLN A 533 -3.67 -6.93 -33.02
N ALA A 534 -2.60 -6.12 -32.95
CA ALA A 534 -1.32 -6.56 -32.41
C ALA A 534 -1.42 -7.02 -30.95
N LEU A 535 -2.26 -6.37 -30.13
CA LEU A 535 -2.46 -6.75 -28.73
C LEU A 535 -3.37 -7.98 -28.60
N LYS A 536 -4.37 -8.13 -29.48
CA LYS A 536 -5.22 -9.32 -29.53
C LYS A 536 -4.44 -10.56 -29.96
N ASP A 537 -3.58 -10.44 -30.96
CA ASP A 537 -2.71 -11.53 -31.42
C ASP A 537 -1.72 -11.95 -30.32
N ALA A 538 -1.19 -10.97 -29.59
CA ALA A 538 -0.34 -11.18 -28.42
C ALA A 538 -1.08 -11.61 -27.15
N LYS A 539 -2.42 -11.76 -27.21
CA LYS A 539 -3.25 -12.21 -26.08
C LYS A 539 -3.09 -11.32 -24.84
N LEU A 540 -3.18 -10.01 -25.05
CA LEU A 540 -3.00 -8.99 -24.02
C LEU A 540 -4.30 -8.31 -23.65
N ARG A 541 -4.48 -8.02 -22.36
CA ARG A 541 -5.57 -7.22 -21.83
C ARG A 541 -5.04 -5.89 -21.33
N VAL A 542 -5.59 -4.80 -21.84
CA VAL A 542 -5.32 -3.45 -21.37
C VAL A 542 -6.50 -3.00 -20.49
N VAL A 543 -6.20 -2.49 -19.30
CA VAL A 543 -7.17 -2.03 -18.31
C VAL A 543 -6.79 -0.65 -17.77
N SER A 544 -7.77 0.10 -17.27
CA SER A 544 -7.51 1.37 -16.61
C SER A 544 -6.91 1.16 -15.21
N TRP A 545 -6.28 2.21 -14.67
CA TRP A 545 -5.76 2.19 -13.30
C TRP A 545 -6.82 1.82 -12.26
N GLN A 546 -8.08 2.25 -12.42
CA GLN A 546 -9.15 1.91 -11.48
C GLN A 546 -9.36 0.39 -11.41
N LYS A 547 -9.28 -0.30 -12.55
CA LYS A 547 -9.46 -1.74 -12.59
C LYS A 547 -8.20 -2.47 -12.10
N ALA A 548 -7.01 -1.98 -12.44
CA ALA A 548 -5.74 -2.59 -12.07
C ALA A 548 -5.42 -2.55 -10.56
N VAL A 549 -6.03 -1.61 -9.83
CA VAL A 549 -5.83 -1.41 -8.40
C VAL A 549 -6.75 -2.34 -7.57
N GLY A 550 -7.58 -3.16 -8.25
CA GLY A 550 -8.37 -4.22 -7.64
C GLY A 550 -9.47 -3.69 -6.72
N LEU A 551 -9.53 -4.23 -5.49
CA LEU A 551 -10.58 -3.93 -4.50
C LEU A 551 -10.72 -2.43 -4.21
N ILE A 552 -9.61 -1.70 -4.21
CA ILE A 552 -9.59 -0.26 -3.95
C ILE A 552 -10.37 0.51 -5.03
N GLY A 553 -10.12 0.21 -6.30
CA GLY A 553 -10.84 0.86 -7.40
C GLY A 553 -12.32 0.46 -7.44
N GLN A 554 -12.63 -0.80 -7.10
CA GLN A 554 -14.02 -1.26 -6.93
C GLN A 554 -14.73 -0.52 -5.79
N PHE A 555 -14.05 -0.24 -4.68
CA PHE A 555 -14.60 0.53 -3.57
C PHE A 555 -14.94 1.97 -3.98
N VAL A 556 -14.06 2.63 -4.74
CA VAL A 556 -14.34 3.98 -5.30
C VAL A 556 -15.57 3.93 -6.19
N LEU A 557 -15.67 2.93 -7.08
CA LEU A 557 -16.82 2.78 -7.95
C LEU A 557 -18.11 2.54 -7.14
N LEU A 558 -18.05 1.69 -6.11
CA LEU A 558 -19.17 1.43 -5.21
C LEU A 558 -19.63 2.70 -4.48
N MET A 559 -18.69 3.49 -3.94
CA MET A 559 -18.99 4.77 -3.30
C MET A 559 -19.63 5.76 -4.27
N LYS A 560 -19.13 5.83 -5.51
CA LYS A 560 -19.77 6.62 -6.58
C LYS A 560 -21.20 6.15 -6.84
N MET A 561 -21.43 4.85 -6.97
CA MET A 561 -22.77 4.28 -7.19
C MET A 561 -23.73 4.56 -6.02
N VAL A 562 -23.27 4.40 -4.77
CA VAL A 562 -24.07 4.69 -3.58
C VAL A 562 -24.45 6.18 -3.53
N LEU A 563 -23.49 7.09 -3.76
CA LEU A 563 -23.78 8.52 -3.77
C LEU A 563 -24.77 8.89 -4.87
N TRP A 564 -24.56 8.41 -6.09
CA TRP A 564 -25.49 8.62 -7.20
C TRP A 564 -26.87 8.00 -6.92
N GLY A 565 -26.91 6.84 -6.26
CA GLY A 565 -28.15 6.22 -5.79
C GLY A 565 -28.90 7.12 -4.80
N ILE A 566 -28.20 7.71 -3.83
CA ILE A 566 -28.76 8.69 -2.89
C ILE A 566 -29.28 9.93 -3.63
N ILE A 567 -28.52 10.45 -4.61
CA ILE A 567 -28.94 11.59 -5.45
C ILE A 567 -30.22 11.25 -6.23
N VAL A 568 -30.33 10.05 -6.79
CA VAL A 568 -31.54 9.60 -7.51
C VAL A 568 -32.73 9.47 -6.56
N ILE A 569 -32.55 8.92 -5.36
CA ILE A 569 -33.62 8.84 -4.36
C ILE A 569 -34.07 10.25 -3.95
N LEU A 570 -33.12 11.15 -3.69
CA LEU A 570 -33.39 12.55 -3.38
C LEU A 570 -34.17 13.22 -4.52
N PHE A 571 -33.77 12.97 -5.77
CA PHE A 571 -34.46 13.47 -6.95
C PHE A 571 -35.93 13.04 -6.97
N VAL A 572 -36.22 11.76 -6.73
CA VAL A 572 -37.60 11.25 -6.70
C VAL A 572 -38.42 11.88 -5.58
N VAL A 573 -37.85 12.00 -4.37
CA VAL A 573 -38.50 12.64 -3.22
C VAL A 573 -38.80 14.11 -3.50
N VAL A 574 -37.82 14.85 -4.00
CA VAL A 574 -37.96 16.28 -4.36
C VAL A 574 -39.01 16.45 -5.46
N LEU A 575 -38.99 15.61 -6.49
CA LEU A 575 -40.00 15.64 -7.56
C LEU A 575 -41.41 15.44 -7.00
N ALA A 576 -41.61 14.46 -6.12
CA ALA A 576 -42.90 14.20 -5.49
C ALA A 576 -43.38 15.38 -4.63
N ILE A 577 -42.48 15.97 -3.83
CA ILE A 577 -42.83 17.11 -2.97
C ILE A 577 -43.19 18.33 -3.82
N ILE A 578 -42.40 18.66 -4.84
CA ILE A 578 -42.68 19.80 -5.72
C ILE A 578 -43.97 19.57 -6.50
N ASN A 579 -44.22 18.36 -7.02
CA ASN A 579 -45.46 18.03 -7.72
C ASN A 579 -46.69 18.29 -6.82
N ASN A 580 -46.66 17.77 -5.59
CA ASN A 580 -47.73 17.99 -4.62
C ASN A 580 -47.89 19.47 -4.23
N ALA A 581 -46.79 20.19 -4.07
CA ALA A 581 -46.80 21.60 -3.71
C ALA A 581 -47.33 22.48 -4.87
N VAL A 582 -46.92 22.22 -6.10
CA VAL A 582 -47.42 22.90 -7.30
C VAL A 582 -48.91 22.59 -7.50
N MET A 583 -49.33 21.33 -7.30
CA MET A 583 -50.75 20.97 -7.31
C MET A 583 -51.54 21.85 -6.33
N MET A 584 -51.10 21.94 -5.07
CA MET A 584 -51.73 22.79 -4.07
C MET A 584 -51.73 24.28 -4.48
N ALA A 585 -50.60 24.79 -4.99
CA ALA A 585 -50.48 26.17 -5.45
C ALA A 585 -51.41 26.48 -6.63
N THR A 586 -51.61 25.52 -7.55
CA THR A 586 -52.58 25.68 -8.65
C THR A 586 -54.01 25.65 -8.15
N LEU A 587 -54.35 24.80 -7.18
CA LEU A 587 -55.68 24.73 -6.56
C LEU A 587 -56.06 26.06 -5.88
N GLN A 588 -55.13 26.67 -5.15
CA GLN A 588 -55.33 27.99 -4.51
C GLN A 588 -55.58 29.12 -5.50
N ARG A 589 -55.17 28.98 -6.77
CA ARG A 589 -55.32 29.99 -7.83
C ARG A 589 -56.31 29.57 -8.93
N VAL A 590 -57.16 28.56 -8.69
CA VAL A 590 -58.13 28.07 -9.67
C VAL A 590 -59.05 29.18 -10.19
N ARG A 591 -59.51 30.07 -9.31
CA ARG A 591 -60.37 31.21 -9.67
C ARG A 591 -59.66 32.19 -10.59
N GLU A 592 -58.38 32.51 -10.32
CA GLU A 592 -57.56 33.38 -11.17
C GLU A 592 -57.38 32.78 -12.57
N VAL A 593 -57.10 31.47 -12.65
CA VAL A 593 -56.98 30.72 -13.92
C VAL A 593 -58.31 30.69 -14.67
N GLY A 594 -59.43 30.49 -13.97
CA GLY A 594 -60.79 30.53 -14.51
C GLY A 594 -61.13 31.88 -15.15
N THR A 595 -60.82 32.98 -14.46
CA THR A 595 -61.02 34.34 -14.98
C THR A 595 -60.16 34.62 -16.21
N MET A 596 -58.87 34.26 -16.19
CA MET A 596 -58.00 34.42 -17.37
C MET A 596 -58.53 33.66 -18.58
N ARG A 597 -59.02 32.44 -18.37
CA ARG A 597 -59.63 31.61 -19.44
C ARG A 597 -60.96 32.17 -19.93
N ALA A 598 -61.78 32.78 -19.07
CA ALA A 598 -63.04 33.40 -19.46
C ALA A 598 -62.83 34.67 -20.32
N ILE A 599 -61.74 35.40 -20.11
CA ILE A 599 -61.35 36.59 -20.89
C ILE A 599 -60.64 36.21 -22.21
N GLY A 600 -60.33 34.91 -22.42
CA GLY A 600 -59.83 34.38 -23.70
C GLY A 600 -58.43 33.76 -23.66
N ALA A 601 -57.81 33.56 -22.48
CA ALA A 601 -56.51 32.90 -22.40
C ALA A 601 -56.56 31.43 -22.87
N GLN A 602 -55.65 31.06 -23.78
CA GLN A 602 -55.53 29.70 -24.31
C GLN A 602 -54.93 28.73 -23.26
N ARG A 603 -55.23 27.44 -23.38
CA ARG A 603 -54.68 26.39 -22.49
C ARG A 603 -53.15 26.36 -22.52
N THR A 604 -52.56 26.55 -23.70
CA THR A 604 -51.10 26.64 -23.90
C THR A 604 -50.48 27.83 -23.19
N PHE A 605 -51.20 28.96 -23.08
CA PHE A 605 -50.75 30.13 -22.33
C PHE A 605 -50.71 29.84 -20.83
N ILE A 606 -51.77 29.23 -20.27
CA ILE A 606 -51.80 28.83 -18.85
C ILE A 606 -50.71 27.80 -18.53
N LEU A 607 -50.52 26.79 -19.40
CA LEU A 607 -49.45 25.80 -19.24
C LEU A 607 -48.07 26.46 -19.24
N SER A 608 -47.80 27.33 -20.22
CA SER A 608 -46.52 28.02 -20.35
C SER A 608 -46.26 28.96 -19.17
N MET A 609 -47.30 29.60 -18.62
CA MET A 609 -47.20 30.46 -17.45
C MET A 609 -46.76 29.67 -16.21
N ILE A 610 -47.41 28.54 -15.92
CA ILE A 610 -47.10 27.71 -14.74
C ILE A 610 -45.72 27.06 -14.87
N LEU A 611 -45.38 26.55 -16.06
CA LEU A 611 -44.05 25.98 -16.33
C LEU A 611 -42.96 27.05 -16.17
N LEU A 612 -43.17 28.24 -16.70
CA LEU A 612 -42.20 29.32 -16.58
C LEU A 612 -42.07 29.82 -15.14
N GLU A 613 -43.17 29.88 -14.36
CA GLU A 613 -43.12 30.21 -12.93
C GLU A 613 -42.23 29.22 -12.17
N THR A 614 -42.35 27.92 -12.45
CA THR A 614 -41.49 26.91 -11.80
C THR A 614 -40.05 26.97 -12.32
N VAL A 615 -39.83 27.20 -13.62
CA VAL A 615 -38.47 27.33 -14.16
C VAL A 615 -37.75 28.53 -13.55
N VAL A 616 -38.40 29.69 -13.43
CA VAL A 616 -37.82 30.87 -12.78
C VAL A 616 -37.51 30.57 -11.31
N LEU A 617 -38.42 29.88 -10.62
CA LEU A 617 -38.24 29.44 -9.23
C LEU A 617 -37.04 28.50 -9.09
N GLY A 618 -36.92 27.52 -9.99
CA GLY A 618 -35.77 26.62 -10.07
C GLY A 618 -34.46 27.36 -10.33
N LEU A 619 -34.45 28.31 -11.25
CA LEU A 619 -33.26 29.10 -11.58
C LEU A 619 -32.81 29.99 -10.44
N VAL A 620 -33.73 30.67 -9.75
CA VAL A 620 -33.39 31.58 -8.63
C VAL A 620 -32.91 30.79 -7.42
N PHE A 621 -33.69 29.82 -6.96
CA PHE A 621 -33.35 29.06 -5.76
C PHE A 621 -32.25 28.03 -6.01
N GLY A 622 -32.28 27.36 -7.17
CA GLY A 622 -31.20 26.47 -7.58
C GLY A 622 -29.90 27.22 -7.84
N GLY A 623 -29.97 28.40 -8.47
CA GLY A 623 -28.81 29.28 -8.61
C GLY A 623 -28.23 29.72 -7.26
N ALA A 624 -29.08 30.10 -6.31
CA ALA A 624 -28.65 30.43 -4.95
C ALA A 624 -28.04 29.21 -4.22
N GLY A 625 -28.63 28.02 -4.36
CA GLY A 625 -28.11 26.79 -3.78
C GLY A 625 -26.77 26.40 -4.38
N ALA A 626 -26.63 26.53 -5.70
CA ALA A 626 -25.37 26.31 -6.40
C ALA A 626 -24.30 27.32 -6.00
N ALA A 627 -24.65 28.60 -5.84
CA ALA A 627 -23.74 29.64 -5.39
C ALA A 627 -23.24 29.39 -3.96
N LEU A 628 -24.13 29.04 -3.04
CA LEU A 628 -23.76 28.73 -1.66
C LEU A 628 -22.94 27.43 -1.57
N GLY A 629 -23.30 26.40 -2.34
CA GLY A 629 -22.52 25.17 -2.45
C GLY A 629 -21.12 25.41 -3.01
N SER A 630 -21.03 26.22 -4.08
CA SER A 630 -19.76 26.62 -4.68
C SER A 630 -18.91 27.45 -3.71
N GLY A 631 -19.52 28.36 -2.95
CA GLY A 631 -18.87 29.14 -1.91
C GLY A 631 -18.29 28.25 -0.79
N LEU A 632 -19.07 27.27 -0.33
CA LEU A 632 -18.63 26.31 0.68
C LEU A 632 -17.45 25.47 0.16
N ILE A 633 -17.53 24.94 -1.06
CA ILE A 633 -16.44 24.15 -1.65
C ILE A 633 -15.19 25.00 -1.87
N SER A 634 -15.35 26.25 -2.31
CA SER A 634 -14.20 27.16 -2.48
C SER A 634 -13.53 27.48 -1.14
N TYR A 635 -14.31 27.65 -0.07
CA TYR A 635 -13.80 27.82 1.29
C TYR A 635 -13.07 26.56 1.78
N LEU A 636 -13.70 25.39 1.63
CA LEU A 636 -13.10 24.11 2.01
C LEU A 636 -11.86 23.78 1.16
N GLY A 637 -11.80 24.23 -0.09
CA GLY A 637 -10.63 24.12 -0.96
C GLY A 637 -9.41 24.89 -0.46
N GLN A 638 -9.61 25.92 0.39
CA GLN A 638 -8.52 26.68 1.02
C GLN A 638 -8.14 26.11 2.39
N VAL A 639 -9.11 25.72 3.21
CA VAL A 639 -8.88 25.20 4.57
C VAL A 639 -8.41 23.73 4.54
N GLY A 640 -8.97 22.96 3.61
CA GLY A 640 -8.82 21.52 3.50
C GLY A 640 -9.67 20.74 4.50
N ILE A 641 -10.14 19.56 4.10
CA ILE A 641 -10.85 18.62 4.97
C ILE A 641 -9.82 17.62 5.52
N PRO A 642 -9.57 17.56 6.84
CA PRO A 642 -8.55 16.68 7.40
C PRO A 642 -8.91 15.20 7.24
N ALA A 643 -7.92 14.38 6.91
CA ALA A 643 -8.01 12.94 6.98
C ALA A 643 -7.93 12.50 8.45
N VAL A 644 -9.06 12.08 9.01
CA VAL A 644 -9.14 11.62 10.41
C VAL A 644 -8.78 10.14 10.59
N SER A 645 -8.63 9.40 9.50
CA SER A 645 -8.22 7.99 9.48
C SER A 645 -7.23 7.71 8.37
N GLU A 646 -6.50 6.59 8.47
CA GLU A 646 -5.53 6.15 7.46
C GLU A 646 -6.19 5.85 6.11
N GLU A 647 -7.43 5.36 6.10
CA GLU A 647 -8.19 5.13 4.88
C GLU A 647 -8.52 6.45 4.19
N LEU A 648 -8.94 7.46 4.96
CA LEU A 648 -9.17 8.80 4.44
C LEU A 648 -7.87 9.44 3.96
N TYR A 649 -6.74 9.19 4.62
CA TYR A 649 -5.44 9.66 4.16
C TYR A 649 -5.12 9.13 2.76
N PHE A 650 -5.36 7.84 2.54
CA PHE A 650 -5.21 7.20 1.24
C PHE A 650 -6.17 7.80 0.19
N PHE A 651 -7.45 7.95 0.52
CA PHE A 651 -8.45 8.53 -0.41
C PHE A 651 -8.20 10.00 -0.72
N PHE A 652 -7.71 10.77 0.25
CA PHE A 652 -7.43 12.19 0.07
C PHE A 652 -6.07 12.43 -0.58
N SER A 653 -5.26 11.37 -0.75
CA SER A 653 -3.88 11.45 -1.21
C SER A 653 -3.05 12.42 -0.35
N GLY A 654 -3.21 12.33 0.97
CA GLY A 654 -2.50 13.16 1.92
C GLY A 654 -3.32 13.54 3.16
N PRO A 655 -2.80 14.45 3.99
CA PRO A 655 -3.40 14.79 5.28
C PRO A 655 -4.71 15.58 5.16
N ARG A 656 -4.98 16.21 4.02
CA ARG A 656 -6.20 16.98 3.78
C ARG A 656 -6.69 16.81 2.35
N LEU A 657 -8.00 16.64 2.16
CA LEU A 657 -8.64 16.82 0.86
C LEU A 657 -8.73 18.32 0.58
N LEU A 658 -8.38 18.74 -0.63
CA LEU A 658 -8.60 20.11 -1.13
C LEU A 658 -9.68 20.06 -2.20
N PRO A 659 -10.97 20.27 -1.83
CA PRO A 659 -12.07 20.21 -2.77
C PRO A 659 -11.94 21.26 -3.88
N PHE A 660 -12.30 20.89 -5.10
CA PHE A 660 -12.41 21.81 -6.23
C PHE A 660 -13.75 21.65 -6.94
N LEU A 661 -14.13 22.69 -7.67
CA LEU A 661 -15.35 22.69 -8.48
C LEU A 661 -15.02 22.27 -9.91
N SER A 662 -15.48 21.08 -10.29
CA SER A 662 -15.47 20.66 -11.69
C SER A 662 -16.57 21.43 -12.47
N PRO A 663 -16.27 21.97 -13.66
CA PRO A 663 -17.30 22.57 -14.53
C PRO A 663 -18.46 21.60 -14.83
N GLY A 664 -18.17 20.29 -14.87
CA GLY A 664 -19.17 19.24 -15.09
C GLY A 664 -20.23 19.18 -13.98
N ASN A 665 -19.87 19.45 -12.72
CA ASN A 665 -20.83 19.46 -11.62
C ASN A 665 -21.79 20.65 -11.70
N PHE A 666 -21.31 21.81 -12.12
CA PHE A 666 -22.18 22.97 -12.29
C PHE A 666 -23.23 22.72 -13.37
N ILE A 667 -22.81 22.14 -14.51
CA ILE A 667 -23.72 21.77 -15.59
C ILE A 667 -24.69 20.68 -15.14
N THR A 668 -24.22 19.63 -14.47
CA THR A 668 -25.05 18.54 -13.96
C THR A 668 -26.08 19.04 -12.96
N ALA A 669 -25.67 19.87 -11.99
CA ALA A 669 -26.58 20.47 -11.02
C ALA A 669 -27.62 21.37 -11.71
N PHE A 670 -27.20 22.19 -12.68
CA PHE A 670 -28.11 23.02 -13.45
C PHE A 670 -29.14 22.20 -14.24
N LEU A 671 -28.69 21.16 -14.95
CA LEU A 671 -29.57 20.25 -15.68
C LEU A 671 -30.53 19.52 -14.74
N LEU A 672 -30.06 19.12 -13.57
CA LEU A 672 -30.88 18.44 -12.57
C LEU A 672 -31.96 19.39 -12.03
N VAL A 673 -31.62 20.64 -11.71
CA VAL A 673 -32.59 21.67 -11.26
C VAL A 673 -33.66 21.93 -12.31
N VAL A 674 -33.24 22.18 -13.56
CA VAL A 674 -34.16 22.45 -14.66
C VAL A 674 -35.03 21.22 -14.93
N GLY A 675 -34.43 20.03 -14.92
CA GLY A 675 -35.12 18.75 -15.11
C GLY A 675 -36.16 18.51 -14.03
N VAL A 676 -35.79 18.58 -12.74
CA VAL A 676 -36.71 18.44 -11.59
C VAL A 676 -37.87 19.41 -11.76
N SER A 677 -37.58 20.70 -11.94
CA SER A 677 -38.58 21.76 -11.98
C SER A 677 -39.56 21.56 -13.14
N LEU A 678 -39.08 21.07 -14.28
CA LEU A 678 -39.93 20.79 -15.43
C LEU A 678 -40.80 19.55 -15.18
N PHE A 679 -40.20 18.43 -14.80
CA PHE A 679 -40.90 17.16 -14.63
C PHE A 679 -41.91 17.17 -13.47
N SER A 680 -41.59 17.84 -12.36
CA SER A 680 -42.51 17.95 -11.22
C SER A 680 -43.77 18.76 -11.55
N THR A 681 -43.65 19.74 -12.44
CA THR A 681 -44.70 20.72 -12.72
C THR A 681 -45.56 20.33 -13.92
N LEU A 682 -45.05 19.50 -14.84
CA LEU A 682 -45.78 19.10 -16.05
C LEU A 682 -47.16 18.51 -15.74
N TYR A 683 -47.26 17.59 -14.77
CA TYR A 683 -48.52 16.94 -14.43
C TYR A 683 -49.55 17.90 -13.81
N PRO A 684 -49.25 18.64 -12.72
CA PRO A 684 -50.17 19.62 -12.15
C PRO A 684 -50.55 20.74 -13.13
N ALA A 685 -49.58 21.27 -13.88
CA ALA A 685 -49.82 22.34 -14.83
C ALA A 685 -50.78 21.89 -15.94
N PHE A 686 -50.60 20.66 -16.44
CA PHE A 686 -51.53 20.08 -17.41
C PHE A 686 -52.95 19.94 -16.84
N LEU A 687 -53.08 19.46 -15.60
CA LEU A 687 -54.37 19.31 -14.94
C LEU A 687 -55.07 20.65 -14.73
N ALA A 688 -54.32 21.70 -14.35
CA ALA A 688 -54.83 23.06 -14.21
C ALA A 688 -55.43 23.61 -15.52
N THR A 689 -54.88 23.25 -16.68
CA THR A 689 -55.45 23.66 -17.98
C THR A 689 -56.79 22.99 -18.31
N ARG A 690 -57.17 21.92 -17.61
CA ARG A 690 -58.41 21.18 -17.86
C ARG A 690 -59.59 21.66 -16.99
N VAL A 691 -59.36 22.49 -15.98
CA VAL A 691 -60.43 23.05 -15.14
C VAL A 691 -61.31 23.99 -15.95
N SER A 692 -62.62 23.75 -15.99
CA SER A 692 -63.55 24.57 -16.77
C SER A 692 -63.74 25.96 -16.13
N PRO A 693 -63.86 27.05 -16.92
CA PRO A 693 -64.07 28.39 -16.37
C PRO A 693 -65.31 28.50 -15.49
N VAL A 694 -66.38 27.79 -15.84
CA VAL A 694 -67.65 27.76 -15.07
C VAL A 694 -67.43 27.09 -13.71
N THR A 695 -66.78 25.93 -13.69
CA THR A 695 -66.47 25.19 -12.45
C THR A 695 -65.50 25.97 -11.55
N ALA A 696 -64.52 26.67 -12.13
CA ALA A 696 -63.57 27.49 -11.40
C ALA A 696 -64.20 28.75 -10.77
N MET A 697 -65.33 29.22 -11.30
CA MET A 697 -66.08 30.36 -10.77
C MET A 697 -67.16 29.96 -9.76
N GLN A 698 -67.53 28.67 -9.71
CA GLN A 698 -68.53 28.11 -8.80
C GLN A 698 -67.96 27.54 -7.49
N THR A 699 -66.62 27.54 -7.35
CA THR A 699 -65.96 27.04 -6.14
C THR A 699 -66.02 28.13 -5.05
N ASP A 700 -67.07 28.10 -4.24
CA ASP A 700 -67.18 28.83 -2.97
C ASP A 700 -66.65 27.95 -1.81
N GLU A 701 -65.90 28.60 -0.91
CA GLU A 701 -65.29 28.14 0.36
C GLU A 701 -65.03 26.63 0.61
#